data_AF-V5H532-F1
#
_entry.id   AF-V5H532-F1
#
_cell.length_a   1.000
_cell.length_b   1.000
_cell.length_c   1.000
_cell.angle_alpha   90.00
_cell.angle_beta   90.00
_cell.angle_gamma   90.00
#
_symmetry.space_group_name_H-M   'P 1'
#
loop_
_entity.id
_entity.type
_entity.pdbx_description
1 polymer ?
#
loop_
_entity_poly.entity_id
_entity_poly.type
_entity_poly.pdbx_seq_one_letter_code
_entity_poly.pdbx_strand_id
1 'polypeptide(L)'
;MALSYRKRIRDFFLIHLILAGVCNQAAADRTSLKIYQTLQADHFCFRRLNGTHEIGCSSDRTGNVGVVHLVSTEADIQTIVGNPDGTRYVAVLPVEFFNMGNMSILQDSKRVTGVIVLRRDNTLPSSGFSPDQTCPNQKFDLYAEDKEYSNCKKATWNPSNPATNMFFMRWDFPIFLLNNETSIDIIVEKCFNEHNLPKGDSKPRWPLCAAQLKTRMNAAKDSVTCIRRSGIMGSLTPVRYCDPLTDRNICSTLYPTYNNKTVDERSIIVVGARIDTFSMFDNLAPGADSSVTGMVTLLVAAQMLKQLRDAHPADTPKKNVLFLIFNGEAFDYIGSSRVAYDMEKGDFPVRPNSGVLLPAAIKMEHISHFLELSQVAPLGGTPTVYLHTDPITTKTTTVNDTANRLIMELEKAASEDWLKVPVQVSPNDQPLPPSSVQQFLKKDKKIAAVVVSNHNKQFANRYYNSFFDTWENLNDTNEGIEKTAGHLTKVAAMVALAVFKEVTGRSAPEIQLQDFRVAELLECYLLNSSCSLFEEVRSQPSGQTMARSYPLYVGVDPNGGNVNPSTVATLLLMAYLTGTHLENVTRDDCFAAAKNNRPYHYDWMHGTENQSGICVKSIAMLTMARSPAFEIGDMGSTEYSTWTESVWEEISLQIFLMPSWQQEAATLSAGIVVFLVSLGVVFCLNKEAALLFTPRALVGI
;
A
#
# COMPACT_ATOMS: atom_id res chain seq x y z
N MET A 1 -50.02 -46.86 49.25
CA MET A 1 -50.12 -45.86 48.16
C MET A 1 -48.84 -45.05 47.89
N ALA A 2 -47.81 -45.06 48.74
CA ALA A 2 -46.56 -44.30 48.51
C ALA A 2 -45.56 -44.96 47.53
N LEU A 3 -45.69 -46.28 47.26
CA LEU A 3 -44.82 -47.01 46.33
C LEU A 3 -45.18 -46.81 44.84
N SER A 4 -46.41 -46.41 44.53
CA SER A 4 -46.88 -46.19 43.15
C SER A 4 -46.46 -44.81 42.59
N TYR A 5 -46.33 -43.81 43.46
CA TYR A 5 -45.95 -42.45 43.07
C TYR A 5 -44.46 -42.32 42.72
N ARG A 6 -43.57 -43.04 43.43
CA ARG A 6 -42.13 -43.10 43.11
C ARG A 6 -41.86 -43.77 41.76
N LYS A 7 -42.70 -44.72 41.34
CA LYS A 7 -42.54 -45.41 40.04
C LYS A 7 -42.91 -44.48 38.88
N ARG A 8 -44.02 -43.74 38.98
CA ARG A 8 -44.43 -42.76 37.96
C ARG A 8 -43.49 -41.56 37.83
N ILE A 9 -42.94 -41.04 38.93
CA ILE A 9 -41.95 -39.95 38.88
C ILE A 9 -40.65 -40.45 38.24
N ARG A 10 -40.21 -41.68 38.58
CA ARG A 10 -39.03 -42.28 37.99
C ARG A 10 -39.21 -42.53 36.49
N ASP A 11 -40.38 -43.00 36.06
CA ASP A 11 -40.67 -43.25 34.65
C ASP A 11 -40.81 -41.93 33.86
N PHE A 12 -41.35 -40.85 34.46
CA PHE A 12 -41.38 -39.51 33.86
C PHE A 12 -39.98 -38.88 33.75
N PHE A 13 -39.16 -39.05 34.79
CA PHE A 13 -37.74 -38.64 34.75
C PHE A 13 -36.95 -39.47 33.74
N LEU A 14 -37.21 -40.77 33.63
CA LEU A 14 -36.57 -41.64 32.64
C LEU A 14 -36.98 -41.26 31.22
N ILE A 15 -38.26 -40.94 30.99
CA ILE A 15 -38.76 -40.45 29.69
C ILE A 15 -38.12 -39.10 29.34
N HIS A 16 -37.97 -38.18 30.31
CA HIS A 16 -37.23 -36.93 30.08
C HIS A 16 -35.72 -37.13 29.90
N LEU A 17 -35.10 -38.09 30.59
CA LEU A 17 -33.69 -38.48 30.39
C LEU A 17 -33.47 -39.20 29.06
N ILE A 18 -34.46 -39.96 28.59
CA ILE A 18 -34.45 -40.61 27.28
C ILE A 18 -34.72 -39.56 26.19
N LEU A 19 -35.62 -38.60 26.38
CA LEU A 19 -35.81 -37.46 25.47
C LEU A 19 -34.56 -36.55 25.42
N ALA A 20 -33.94 -36.27 26.57
CA ALA A 20 -32.68 -35.54 26.63
C ALA A 20 -31.50 -36.35 26.08
N GLY A 21 -31.51 -37.68 26.25
CA GLY A 21 -30.51 -38.61 25.73
C GLY A 21 -30.66 -38.87 24.22
N VAL A 22 -31.87 -38.83 23.68
CA VAL A 22 -32.15 -38.86 22.23
C VAL A 22 -31.80 -37.51 21.60
N CYS A 23 -31.95 -36.39 22.32
CA CYS A 23 -31.44 -35.08 21.88
C CYS A 23 -29.91 -34.98 21.84
N ASN A 24 -29.16 -35.86 22.52
CA ASN A 24 -27.70 -35.90 22.44
C ASN A 24 -27.15 -36.52 21.14
N GLN A 25 -28.01 -36.94 20.20
CA GLN A 25 -27.62 -37.24 18.81
C GLN A 25 -27.87 -36.07 17.84
N ALA A 26 -28.30 -34.91 18.32
CA ALA A 26 -28.19 -33.68 17.54
C ALA A 26 -26.72 -33.29 17.54
N ALA A 27 -25.96 -33.77 16.54
CA ALA A 27 -24.68 -33.16 16.20
C ALA A 27 -24.91 -31.65 16.17
N ALA A 28 -24.20 -30.91 17.04
CA ALA A 28 -24.33 -29.46 17.13
C ALA A 28 -23.85 -28.86 15.80
N ASP A 29 -24.78 -28.75 14.86
CA ASP A 29 -24.51 -28.27 13.52
C ASP A 29 -24.64 -26.75 13.54
N ARG A 30 -23.56 -26.06 13.16
CA ARG A 30 -23.53 -24.60 13.19
C ARG A 30 -24.47 -24.08 12.11
N THR A 31 -25.65 -23.60 12.52
CA THR A 31 -26.67 -23.05 11.60
C THR A 31 -26.12 -21.94 10.72
N SER A 32 -25.13 -21.18 11.20
CA SER A 32 -24.44 -20.16 10.40
C SER A 32 -23.77 -20.73 9.15
N LEU A 33 -23.19 -21.93 9.21
CA LEU A 33 -22.54 -22.58 8.06
C LEU A 33 -23.54 -23.10 7.02
N LYS A 34 -24.82 -23.20 7.38
CA LYS A 34 -25.90 -23.56 6.45
C LYS A 34 -26.47 -22.36 5.69
N ILE A 35 -26.24 -21.16 6.21
CA ILE A 35 -26.84 -19.92 5.69
C ILE A 35 -25.78 -19.07 4.99
N TYR A 36 -24.64 -18.87 5.66
CA TYR A 36 -23.60 -17.94 5.21
C TYR A 36 -22.40 -18.71 4.65
N GLN A 37 -22.00 -18.29 3.46
CA GLN A 37 -20.73 -18.70 2.87
C GLN A 37 -19.81 -17.49 2.79
N THR A 38 -18.70 -17.54 3.52
CA THR A 38 -17.65 -16.50 3.48
C THR A 38 -16.83 -16.66 2.21
N LEU A 39 -16.63 -15.56 1.49
CA LEU A 39 -15.73 -15.49 0.35
C LEU A 39 -14.36 -14.97 0.80
N GLN A 40 -13.30 -15.41 0.13
CA GLN A 40 -11.95 -14.89 0.41
C GLN A 40 -11.85 -13.45 -0.08
N ALA A 41 -11.65 -12.53 0.85
CA ALA A 41 -11.72 -11.09 0.62
C ALA A 41 -10.44 -10.40 1.08
N ASP A 42 -9.33 -10.75 0.43
CA ASP A 42 -7.99 -10.25 0.75
C ASP A 42 -7.82 -8.75 0.45
N HIS A 43 -8.65 -8.21 -0.46
CA HIS A 43 -8.51 -6.87 -1.02
C HIS A 43 -9.82 -6.09 -0.90
N PHE A 44 -9.78 -5.01 -0.13
CA PHE A 44 -10.93 -4.16 0.11
C PHE A 44 -10.52 -2.69 0.13
N CYS A 45 -11.44 -1.83 -0.27
CA CYS A 45 -11.26 -0.39 -0.20
C CYS A 45 -11.47 0.11 1.24
N PHE A 46 -10.61 1.00 1.68
CA PHE A 46 -10.60 1.54 3.03
C PHE A 46 -10.48 3.06 3.05
N ARG A 47 -10.82 3.64 4.20
CA ARG A 47 -10.94 5.09 4.36
C ARG A 47 -9.61 5.72 4.75
N ARG A 48 -9.26 6.78 4.01
CA ARG A 48 -8.15 7.70 4.27
C ARG A 48 -8.71 9.11 4.41
N LEU A 49 -7.98 9.99 5.08
CA LEU A 49 -8.38 11.38 5.27
C LEU A 49 -7.18 12.28 5.00
N ASN A 50 -7.46 13.49 4.54
CA ASN A 50 -6.49 14.58 4.55
C ASN A 50 -7.03 15.72 5.42
N GLY A 51 -6.33 16.86 5.48
CA GLY A 51 -6.74 18.01 6.30
C GLY A 51 -8.13 18.58 6.00
N THR A 52 -8.79 18.18 4.91
CA THR A 52 -10.07 18.76 4.46
C THR A 52 -11.16 17.74 4.09
N HIS A 53 -10.78 16.55 3.61
CA HIS A 53 -11.70 15.58 3.01
C HIS A 53 -11.50 14.16 3.58
N GLU A 54 -12.55 13.38 3.43
CA GLU A 54 -12.62 11.93 3.60
C GLU A 54 -12.59 11.28 2.23
N ILE A 55 -11.80 10.22 2.08
CA ILE A 55 -11.52 9.55 0.81
C ILE A 55 -11.59 8.04 1.02
N GLY A 56 -12.01 7.29 -0.01
CA GLY A 56 -12.13 5.83 0.03
C GLY A 56 -13.51 5.37 0.48
N CYS A 57 -13.58 4.17 1.06
CA CYS A 57 -14.84 3.44 1.27
C CYS A 57 -15.07 3.06 2.73
N SER A 58 -16.34 2.84 3.11
CA SER A 58 -16.72 2.25 4.40
C SER A 58 -18.07 1.57 4.27
N SER A 59 -18.28 0.49 5.02
CA SER A 59 -19.63 -0.05 5.26
C SER A 59 -20.30 0.60 6.47
N ASP A 60 -21.60 0.32 6.64
CA ASP A 60 -22.34 0.47 7.88
C ASP A 60 -21.78 -0.46 8.98
N ARG A 61 -22.13 -0.17 10.23
CA ARG A 61 -21.62 -0.90 11.41
C ARG A 61 -21.91 -2.40 11.36
N THR A 62 -23.07 -2.80 10.86
CA THR A 62 -23.48 -4.21 10.71
C THR A 62 -23.18 -4.79 9.34
N GLY A 63 -22.45 -4.06 8.50
CA GLY A 63 -22.25 -4.40 7.08
C GLY A 63 -23.43 -3.98 6.20
N ASN A 64 -23.15 -3.85 4.92
CA ASN A 64 -24.11 -3.48 3.89
C ASN A 64 -24.62 -4.75 3.21
N VAL A 65 -25.94 -4.89 3.08
CA VAL A 65 -26.58 -6.05 2.44
C VAL A 65 -27.25 -5.62 1.15
N GLY A 66 -27.16 -6.44 0.10
CA GLY A 66 -27.91 -6.24 -1.14
C GLY A 66 -27.98 -7.52 -1.98
N VAL A 67 -28.98 -7.58 -2.86
CA VAL A 67 -29.13 -8.66 -3.85
C VAL A 67 -27.97 -8.59 -4.84
N VAL A 68 -27.32 -9.72 -5.11
CA VAL A 68 -26.20 -9.77 -6.04
C VAL A 68 -26.69 -9.56 -7.47
N HIS A 69 -26.07 -8.65 -8.21
CA HIS A 69 -26.34 -8.45 -9.63
C HIS A 69 -25.03 -8.37 -10.42
N LEU A 70 -24.81 -9.34 -11.31
CA LEU A 70 -23.64 -9.37 -12.19
C LEU A 70 -23.86 -8.43 -13.37
N VAL A 71 -22.90 -7.54 -13.60
CA VAL A 71 -22.88 -6.64 -14.76
C VAL A 71 -22.05 -7.29 -15.85
N SER A 72 -22.70 -7.65 -16.95
CA SER A 72 -22.02 -8.14 -18.16
C SER A 72 -22.07 -7.13 -19.31
N THR A 73 -23.02 -6.19 -19.26
CA THR A 73 -23.28 -5.17 -20.27
C THR A 73 -23.68 -3.84 -19.62
N GLU A 74 -23.60 -2.74 -20.35
CA GLU A 74 -24.09 -1.43 -19.89
C GLU A 74 -25.60 -1.44 -19.56
N ALA A 75 -26.38 -2.35 -20.17
CA ALA A 75 -27.80 -2.51 -19.89
C ALA A 75 -28.05 -3.05 -18.46
N ASP A 76 -27.14 -3.85 -17.92
CA ASP A 76 -27.25 -4.37 -16.55
C ASP A 76 -27.08 -3.24 -15.52
N ILE A 77 -26.20 -2.26 -15.80
CA ILE A 77 -26.07 -1.05 -14.97
C ILE A 77 -27.39 -0.28 -14.97
N GLN A 78 -28.02 -0.10 -16.13
CA GLN A 78 -29.33 0.57 -16.21
C GLN A 78 -30.43 -0.22 -15.49
N THR A 79 -30.35 -1.55 -15.49
CA THR A 79 -31.29 -2.42 -14.76
C THR A 79 -31.17 -2.22 -13.24
N ILE A 80 -29.94 -2.11 -12.71
CA ILE A 80 -29.69 -1.81 -11.29
C ILE A 80 -30.25 -0.43 -10.92
N VAL A 81 -29.96 0.59 -11.73
CA VAL A 81 -30.31 1.99 -11.46
C VAL A 81 -31.82 2.23 -11.61
N GLY A 82 -32.44 1.63 -12.63
CA GLY A 82 -33.82 1.87 -13.03
C GLY A 82 -34.88 1.08 -12.25
N ASN A 83 -34.50 0.21 -11.31
CA ASN A 83 -35.47 -0.64 -10.63
C ASN A 83 -36.43 0.16 -9.70
N PRO A 84 -37.76 0.14 -9.94
CA PRO A 84 -38.74 0.84 -9.12
C PRO A 84 -39.06 0.12 -7.79
N ASP A 85 -38.74 -1.16 -7.64
CA ASP A 85 -39.20 -2.04 -6.54
C ASP A 85 -38.52 -1.76 -5.18
N GLY A 86 -37.62 -0.78 -5.10
CA GLY A 86 -36.93 -0.42 -3.85
C GLY A 86 -35.80 -1.35 -3.43
N THR A 87 -35.55 -2.43 -4.19
CA THR A 87 -34.50 -3.41 -3.94
C THR A 87 -33.11 -2.74 -3.92
N ARG A 88 -32.30 -3.11 -2.93
CA ARG A 88 -30.90 -2.71 -2.82
C ARG A 88 -30.00 -3.77 -3.42
N TYR A 89 -29.00 -3.36 -4.19
CA TYR A 89 -28.13 -4.24 -4.95
C TYR A 89 -26.68 -4.19 -4.48
N VAL A 90 -26.00 -5.33 -4.56
CA VAL A 90 -24.55 -5.41 -4.63
C VAL A 90 -24.17 -5.64 -6.08
N ALA A 91 -23.52 -4.65 -6.70
CA ALA A 91 -23.10 -4.75 -8.09
C ALA A 91 -21.81 -5.55 -8.18
N VAL A 92 -21.81 -6.61 -8.99
CA VAL A 92 -20.63 -7.42 -9.27
C VAL A 92 -20.13 -7.06 -10.67
N LEU A 93 -18.96 -6.45 -10.74
CA LEU A 93 -18.41 -5.87 -11.96
C LEU A 93 -17.15 -6.65 -12.38
N PRO A 94 -17.08 -7.16 -13.61
CA PRO A 94 -15.80 -7.40 -14.27
C PRO A 94 -14.95 -6.13 -14.27
N VAL A 95 -13.63 -6.28 -14.26
CA VAL A 95 -12.71 -5.14 -14.10
C VAL A 95 -12.81 -4.11 -15.22
N GLU A 96 -13.29 -4.51 -16.40
CA GLU A 96 -13.53 -3.64 -17.55
C GLU A 96 -14.63 -2.59 -17.27
N PHE A 97 -15.61 -2.94 -16.43
CA PHE A 97 -16.68 -2.04 -16.02
C PHE A 97 -16.31 -1.19 -14.79
N PHE A 98 -15.17 -1.47 -14.15
CA PHE A 98 -14.69 -0.72 -12.99
C PHE A 98 -14.00 0.58 -13.43
N ASN A 99 -14.79 1.61 -13.72
CA ASN A 99 -14.29 2.92 -14.11
C ASN A 99 -15.08 4.04 -13.40
N MET A 100 -14.51 5.25 -13.41
CA MET A 100 -15.06 6.40 -12.69
C MET A 100 -16.50 6.74 -13.10
N GLY A 101 -16.83 6.62 -14.39
CA GLY A 101 -18.18 6.90 -14.91
C GLY A 101 -19.22 5.93 -14.37
N ASN A 102 -18.97 4.62 -14.51
CA ASN A 102 -19.87 3.58 -14.02
C ASN A 102 -20.01 3.63 -12.50
N MET A 103 -18.91 3.79 -11.77
CA MET A 103 -18.93 3.87 -10.31
C MET A 103 -19.73 5.08 -9.79
N SER A 104 -19.62 6.23 -10.47
CA SER A 104 -20.40 7.42 -10.15
C SER A 104 -21.90 7.20 -10.37
N ILE A 105 -22.28 6.60 -11.51
CA ILE A 105 -23.69 6.24 -11.81
C ILE A 105 -24.25 5.31 -10.73
N LEU A 106 -23.51 4.28 -10.33
CA LEU A 106 -23.92 3.34 -9.29
C LEU A 106 -24.13 4.03 -7.94
N GLN A 107 -23.23 4.95 -7.56
CA GLN A 107 -23.35 5.74 -6.32
C GLN A 107 -24.52 6.71 -6.32
N ASP A 108 -24.71 7.45 -7.42
CA ASP A 108 -25.74 8.47 -7.53
C ASP A 108 -27.15 7.86 -7.57
N SER A 109 -27.27 6.61 -8.02
CA SER A 109 -28.54 5.86 -8.01
C SER A 109 -29.13 5.67 -6.61
N LYS A 110 -28.29 5.65 -5.56
CA LYS A 110 -28.65 5.23 -4.18
C LYS A 110 -29.33 3.85 -4.08
N ARG A 111 -29.27 3.04 -5.15
CA ARG A 111 -29.76 1.64 -5.19
C ARG A 111 -28.67 0.63 -4.85
N VAL A 112 -27.42 1.01 -5.01
CA VAL A 112 -26.25 0.16 -4.76
C VAL A 112 -25.78 0.33 -3.32
N THR A 113 -25.64 -0.78 -2.61
CA THR A 113 -25.13 -0.83 -1.23
C THR A 113 -23.70 -1.34 -1.14
N GLY A 114 -23.13 -1.83 -2.24
CA GLY A 114 -21.78 -2.39 -2.28
C GLY A 114 -21.37 -2.75 -3.70
N VAL A 115 -20.07 -2.78 -3.95
CA VAL A 115 -19.50 -3.19 -5.24
C VAL A 115 -18.45 -4.27 -5.03
N ILE A 116 -18.47 -5.30 -5.88
CA ILE A 116 -17.47 -6.36 -5.93
C ILE A 116 -16.86 -6.35 -7.32
N VAL A 117 -15.56 -6.09 -7.41
CA VAL A 117 -14.80 -6.10 -8.66
C VAL A 117 -14.19 -7.49 -8.85
N LEU A 118 -14.36 -8.07 -10.02
CA LEU A 118 -13.82 -9.38 -10.38
C LEU A 118 -12.58 -9.20 -11.26
N ARG A 119 -11.46 -9.78 -10.82
CA ARG A 119 -10.22 -9.86 -11.61
C ARG A 119 -9.84 -11.33 -11.73
N ARG A 120 -10.17 -11.95 -12.86
CA ARG A 120 -9.86 -13.37 -13.11
C ARG A 120 -8.41 -13.60 -13.53
N ASP A 121 -7.84 -12.66 -14.27
CA ASP A 121 -6.49 -12.78 -14.80
C ASP A 121 -5.64 -11.52 -14.51
N ASN A 122 -4.39 -11.57 -14.96
CA ASN A 122 -3.47 -10.45 -14.92
C ASN A 122 -3.47 -9.64 -16.22
N THR A 123 -4.54 -9.72 -17.02
CA THR A 123 -4.63 -8.89 -18.23
C THR A 123 -4.74 -7.43 -17.86
N LEU A 124 -3.97 -6.60 -18.59
CA LEU A 124 -3.91 -5.17 -18.33
C LEU A 124 -4.91 -4.43 -19.25
N PRO A 125 -5.70 -3.48 -18.71
CA PRO A 125 -6.60 -2.66 -19.53
C PRO A 125 -5.83 -1.89 -20.60
N SER A 126 -6.17 -2.05 -21.88
CA SER A 126 -5.47 -1.42 -23.00
C SER A 126 -5.56 0.12 -22.99
N SER A 127 -6.66 0.66 -22.45
CA SER A 127 -6.89 2.08 -22.21
C SER A 127 -6.08 2.67 -21.05
N GLY A 128 -5.35 1.84 -20.30
CA GLY A 128 -4.69 2.23 -19.07
C GLY A 128 -5.65 2.32 -17.88
N PHE A 129 -5.09 2.32 -16.67
CA PHE A 129 -5.84 2.46 -15.44
C PHE A 129 -4.95 3.09 -14.38
N SER A 130 -5.11 4.38 -14.14
CA SER A 130 -4.46 5.11 -13.05
C SER A 130 -5.53 5.86 -12.25
N PRO A 131 -5.76 5.49 -10.98
CA PRO A 131 -6.75 6.13 -10.13
C PRO A 131 -6.29 7.47 -9.55
N ASP A 132 -5.03 7.85 -9.83
CA ASP A 132 -4.43 9.11 -9.39
C ASP A 132 -4.98 10.33 -10.17
N GLN A 133 -4.64 11.53 -9.74
CA GLN A 133 -4.92 12.78 -10.44
C GLN A 133 -4.02 12.91 -11.68
N THR A 134 -4.41 13.78 -12.60
CA THR A 134 -3.59 14.12 -13.77
C THR A 134 -2.30 14.88 -13.40
N CYS A 135 -2.34 15.58 -12.26
CA CYS A 135 -1.21 16.30 -11.66
C CYS A 135 -0.99 15.81 -10.22
N PRO A 136 -0.23 14.72 -10.03
CA PRO A 136 0.03 14.16 -8.70
C PRO A 136 0.71 15.17 -7.77
N ASN A 137 0.32 15.18 -6.49
CA ASN A 137 0.88 16.03 -5.42
C ASN A 137 0.89 17.56 -5.68
N GLN A 138 0.10 18.06 -6.64
CA GLN A 138 0.15 19.45 -7.12
C GLN A 138 0.04 20.55 -6.05
N LYS A 139 -0.58 20.24 -4.90
CA LYS A 139 -0.74 21.22 -3.80
C LYS A 139 0.51 21.35 -2.94
N PHE A 140 1.37 20.35 -2.96
CA PHE A 140 2.58 20.25 -2.15
C PHE A 140 3.84 20.21 -3.01
N ASP A 141 3.72 20.39 -4.31
CA ASP A 141 4.85 20.49 -5.24
C ASP A 141 5.56 21.86 -5.12
N LEU A 142 6.72 22.04 -5.77
CA LEU A 142 7.48 23.30 -5.77
C LEU A 142 6.71 24.47 -6.41
N TYR A 143 5.78 24.15 -7.31
CA TYR A 143 5.11 25.07 -8.22
C TYR A 143 3.71 25.48 -7.75
N ALA A 144 3.26 25.01 -6.58
CA ALA A 144 1.89 25.15 -6.11
C ALA A 144 1.37 26.60 -6.15
N GLU A 145 2.23 27.56 -5.80
CA GLU A 145 1.93 29.00 -5.79
C GLU A 145 2.44 29.75 -7.04
N ASP A 146 3.13 29.06 -7.96
CA ASP A 146 3.73 29.68 -9.12
C ASP A 146 2.69 29.96 -10.22
N LYS A 147 2.69 31.15 -10.82
CA LYS A 147 1.66 31.53 -11.80
C LYS A 147 1.75 30.74 -13.11
N GLU A 148 2.96 30.42 -13.52
CA GLU A 148 3.33 29.84 -14.81
C GLU A 148 3.26 28.30 -14.77
N TYR A 149 3.72 27.68 -13.69
CA TYR A 149 3.87 26.22 -13.58
C TYR A 149 2.79 25.52 -12.73
N SER A 150 2.07 26.25 -11.86
CA SER A 150 1.06 25.66 -10.95
C SER A 150 0.04 24.78 -11.67
N ASN A 151 -0.44 23.75 -10.97
CA ASN A 151 -1.46 22.81 -11.46
C ASN A 151 -1.08 22.17 -12.79
N CYS A 152 0.21 21.87 -13.01
CA CYS A 152 0.69 21.19 -14.20
C CYS A 152 0.33 21.89 -15.53
N LYS A 153 0.22 23.23 -15.55
CA LYS A 153 -0.19 23.99 -16.75
C LYS A 153 0.68 23.73 -17.98
N LYS A 154 1.98 23.48 -17.79
CA LYS A 154 2.94 23.27 -18.88
C LYS A 154 3.22 21.80 -19.23
N ALA A 155 2.87 20.86 -18.35
CA ALA A 155 3.10 19.43 -18.56
C ALA A 155 2.01 18.63 -17.84
N THR A 156 1.29 17.77 -18.56
CA THR A 156 0.32 16.85 -17.96
C THR A 156 1.00 15.52 -17.69
N TRP A 157 1.44 15.29 -16.46
CA TRP A 157 2.25 14.12 -16.12
C TRP A 157 1.49 12.81 -16.23
N ASN A 158 0.34 12.69 -15.57
CA ASN A 158 -0.50 11.50 -15.63
C ASN A 158 -1.66 11.74 -16.62
N PRO A 159 -1.69 11.09 -17.80
CA PRO A 159 -2.77 11.27 -18.75
C PRO A 159 -4.14 10.85 -18.19
N SER A 160 -5.19 11.53 -18.65
CA SER A 160 -6.55 11.14 -18.29
C SER A 160 -6.87 9.76 -18.86
N ASN A 161 -7.48 8.92 -18.02
CA ASN A 161 -7.84 7.53 -18.29
C ASN A 161 -9.19 7.24 -17.58
N PRO A 162 -9.82 6.07 -17.83
CA PRO A 162 -11.13 5.75 -17.27
C PRO A 162 -11.23 5.75 -15.73
N ALA A 163 -10.11 5.64 -15.02
CA ALA A 163 -10.05 5.61 -13.56
C ALA A 163 -9.57 6.93 -12.93
N THR A 164 -9.24 7.96 -13.71
CA THR A 164 -8.67 9.22 -13.17
C THR A 164 -9.50 9.79 -12.03
N ASN A 165 -8.83 10.19 -10.94
CA ASN A 165 -9.40 10.70 -9.68
C ASN A 165 -10.19 9.68 -8.83
N MET A 166 -10.33 8.43 -9.25
CA MET A 166 -11.17 7.44 -8.55
C MET A 166 -10.65 7.13 -7.13
N PHE A 167 -9.33 7.25 -6.90
CA PHE A 167 -8.74 7.14 -5.56
C PHE A 167 -9.21 8.25 -4.62
N PHE A 168 -9.37 9.48 -5.11
CA PHE A 168 -9.66 10.68 -4.30
C PHE A 168 -11.15 10.90 -4.04
N MET A 169 -11.99 9.94 -4.44
CA MET A 169 -13.43 9.98 -4.21
C MET A 169 -13.80 9.38 -2.86
N ARG A 170 -14.85 9.94 -2.25
CA ARG A 170 -15.58 9.29 -1.18
C ARG A 170 -16.64 8.37 -1.78
N TRP A 171 -16.50 7.08 -1.53
CA TRP A 171 -17.47 6.08 -1.93
C TRP A 171 -18.45 5.80 -0.78
N ASP A 172 -19.75 5.96 -1.03
CA ASP A 172 -20.83 5.78 -0.05
C ASP A 172 -21.13 4.30 0.25
N PHE A 173 -20.41 3.38 -0.40
CA PHE A 173 -20.54 1.94 -0.21
C PHE A 173 -19.16 1.26 -0.16
N PRO A 174 -19.06 0.08 0.47
CA PRO A 174 -17.85 -0.74 0.44
C PRO A 174 -17.56 -1.29 -0.96
N ILE A 175 -16.28 -1.36 -1.31
CA ILE A 175 -15.78 -1.94 -2.56
C ILE A 175 -14.79 -3.04 -2.22
N PHE A 176 -14.99 -4.23 -2.78
CA PHE A 176 -14.07 -5.37 -2.65
C PHE A 176 -13.52 -5.76 -4.02
N LEU A 177 -12.30 -6.29 -4.05
CA LEU A 177 -11.70 -6.89 -5.23
C LEU A 177 -11.49 -8.38 -4.99
N LEU A 178 -12.07 -9.22 -5.85
CA LEU A 178 -11.88 -10.66 -5.84
C LEU A 178 -10.94 -11.06 -6.98
N ASN A 179 -9.84 -11.69 -6.61
CA ASN A 179 -8.86 -12.30 -7.52
C ASN A 179 -8.75 -13.83 -7.36
N ASN A 180 -9.43 -14.40 -6.37
CA ASN A 180 -9.46 -15.84 -6.14
C ASN A 180 -10.53 -16.49 -7.02
N GLU A 181 -10.12 -17.32 -7.99
CA GLU A 181 -11.02 -17.98 -8.94
C GLU A 181 -12.16 -18.73 -8.25
N THR A 182 -11.88 -19.47 -7.17
CA THR A 182 -12.92 -20.21 -6.43
C THR A 182 -14.00 -19.27 -5.87
N SER A 183 -13.61 -18.14 -5.29
CA SER A 183 -14.55 -17.14 -4.77
C SER A 183 -15.34 -16.46 -5.88
N ILE A 184 -14.70 -16.21 -7.03
CA ILE A 184 -15.34 -15.66 -8.23
C ILE A 184 -16.38 -16.63 -8.79
N ASP A 185 -16.05 -17.92 -8.91
CA ASP A 185 -16.97 -18.94 -9.41
C ASP A 185 -18.17 -19.14 -8.48
N ILE A 186 -17.95 -19.07 -7.16
CA ILE A 186 -19.04 -19.15 -6.18
C ILE A 186 -20.03 -17.99 -6.36
N ILE A 187 -19.55 -16.74 -6.46
CA ILE A 187 -20.45 -15.58 -6.56
C ILE A 187 -21.15 -15.49 -7.92
N VAL A 188 -20.49 -15.92 -9.00
CA VAL A 188 -21.07 -15.90 -10.35
C VAL A 188 -22.02 -17.08 -10.55
N GLU A 189 -21.55 -18.32 -10.37
CA GLU A 189 -22.31 -19.51 -10.76
C GLU A 189 -23.32 -19.93 -9.70
N LYS A 190 -22.87 -20.11 -8.46
CA LYS A 190 -23.71 -20.65 -7.37
C LYS A 190 -24.64 -19.62 -6.73
N CYS A 191 -24.35 -18.33 -6.90
CA CYS A 191 -25.14 -17.25 -6.32
C CYS A 191 -25.96 -16.53 -7.38
N PHE A 192 -25.33 -15.85 -8.33
CA PHE A 192 -26.06 -15.05 -9.32
C PHE A 192 -26.80 -15.91 -10.35
N ASN A 193 -26.11 -16.81 -11.06
CA ASN A 193 -26.70 -17.60 -12.14
C ASN A 193 -27.81 -18.54 -11.64
N GLU A 194 -27.60 -19.19 -10.50
CA GLU A 194 -28.56 -20.15 -9.94
C GLU A 194 -29.85 -19.50 -9.40
N HIS A 195 -29.73 -18.33 -8.73
CA HIS A 195 -30.84 -17.74 -7.96
C HIS A 195 -31.38 -16.41 -8.50
N ASN A 196 -30.55 -15.59 -9.15
CA ASN A 196 -30.91 -14.20 -9.46
C ASN A 196 -31.23 -13.95 -10.93
N LEU A 197 -30.95 -14.92 -11.82
CA LEU A 197 -31.37 -14.83 -13.21
C LEU A 197 -32.89 -14.97 -13.37
N PRO A 198 -33.54 -14.12 -14.18
CA PRO A 198 -34.94 -14.30 -14.54
C PRO A 198 -35.12 -15.57 -15.36
N LYS A 199 -36.15 -16.36 -15.05
CA LYS A 199 -36.52 -17.55 -15.82
C LYS A 199 -37.62 -17.14 -16.83
N GLY A 200 -37.22 -16.86 -18.07
CA GLY A 200 -38.10 -16.33 -19.13
C GLY A 200 -38.46 -14.85 -18.90
N ASP A 201 -39.67 -14.42 -19.30
CA ASP A 201 -40.15 -13.03 -19.14
C ASP A 201 -40.57 -12.66 -17.69
N SER A 202 -40.26 -13.51 -16.72
CA SER A 202 -40.71 -13.35 -15.33
C SER A 202 -39.62 -12.80 -14.43
N LYS A 203 -40.01 -11.95 -13.45
CA LYS A 203 -39.10 -11.42 -12.42
C LYS A 203 -38.39 -12.57 -11.68
N PRO A 204 -37.15 -12.37 -11.19
CA PRO A 204 -36.44 -13.37 -10.39
C PRO A 204 -37.29 -13.90 -9.24
N ARG A 205 -37.32 -15.24 -9.08
CA ARG A 205 -38.15 -15.91 -8.07
C ARG A 205 -37.38 -16.05 -6.77
N TRP A 206 -37.96 -15.57 -5.68
CA TRP A 206 -37.42 -15.76 -4.33
C TRP A 206 -37.31 -17.24 -3.93
N PRO A 207 -36.30 -17.64 -3.14
CA PRO A 207 -35.28 -16.79 -2.50
C PRO A 207 -34.18 -16.33 -3.47
N LEU A 208 -33.69 -15.10 -3.27
CA LEU A 208 -32.61 -14.52 -4.06
C LEU A 208 -31.28 -14.62 -3.32
N CYS A 209 -30.18 -14.71 -4.05
CA CYS A 209 -28.85 -14.65 -3.46
C CYS A 209 -28.43 -13.20 -3.20
N ALA A 210 -27.97 -12.94 -1.97
CA ALA A 210 -27.53 -11.65 -1.49
C ALA A 210 -26.09 -11.73 -0.94
N ALA A 211 -25.43 -10.59 -0.88
CA ALA A 211 -24.10 -10.45 -0.28
C ALA A 211 -24.15 -9.42 0.86
N GLN A 212 -23.38 -9.69 1.92
CA GLN A 212 -23.07 -8.77 2.99
C GLN A 212 -21.59 -8.36 2.92
N LEU A 213 -21.36 -7.06 2.80
CA LEU A 213 -20.03 -6.44 2.76
C LEU A 213 -19.81 -5.65 4.05
N LYS A 214 -18.84 -6.07 4.86
CA LYS A 214 -18.50 -5.43 6.13
C LYS A 214 -17.05 -4.95 6.10
N THR A 215 -16.87 -3.63 6.08
CA THR A 215 -15.59 -2.89 6.13
C THR A 215 -15.81 -1.56 6.86
N ARG A 216 -16.22 -1.64 8.13
CA ARG A 216 -16.61 -0.45 8.88
C ARG A 216 -15.36 0.36 9.29
N MET A 217 -15.23 1.58 8.79
CA MET A 217 -14.11 2.49 9.05
C MET A 217 -14.42 3.50 10.15
N ASN A 218 -13.61 3.55 11.22
CA ASN A 218 -13.83 4.38 12.41
C ASN A 218 -13.71 5.89 12.20
N ALA A 219 -12.85 6.33 11.29
CA ALA A 219 -12.65 7.74 11.00
C ALA A 219 -13.81 8.35 10.19
N ALA A 220 -13.98 9.66 10.30
CA ALA A 220 -14.96 10.43 9.55
C ALA A 220 -14.51 11.90 9.40
N LYS A 221 -15.01 12.55 8.35
CA LYS A 221 -14.86 13.98 8.04
C LYS A 221 -13.48 14.39 7.51
N ASP A 222 -12.48 14.56 8.37
CA ASP A 222 -11.15 15.06 8.01
C ASP A 222 -10.09 14.65 9.05
N SER A 223 -8.81 14.71 8.70
CA SER A 223 -7.69 14.37 9.59
C SER A 223 -7.68 15.21 10.88
N VAL A 224 -8.00 16.51 10.78
CA VAL A 224 -8.05 17.43 11.93
C VAL A 224 -9.05 16.94 12.97
N THR A 225 -10.26 16.62 12.54
CA THR A 225 -11.36 16.14 13.37
C THR A 225 -11.04 14.76 13.91
N CYS A 226 -10.48 13.89 13.07
CA CYS A 226 -10.18 12.53 13.44
C CYS A 226 -9.08 12.43 14.51
N ILE A 227 -7.92 13.06 14.29
CA ILE A 227 -6.81 13.08 15.25
C ILE A 227 -7.24 13.75 16.56
N ARG A 228 -7.98 14.87 16.49
CA ARG A 228 -8.54 15.52 17.69
C ARG A 228 -9.41 14.55 18.49
N ARG A 229 -10.27 13.76 17.85
CA ARG A 229 -11.13 12.78 18.53
C ARG A 229 -10.35 11.61 19.11
N SER A 230 -9.34 11.12 18.41
CA SER A 230 -8.43 10.07 18.90
C SER A 230 -7.65 10.51 20.14
N GLY A 231 -7.38 11.82 20.28
CA GLY A 231 -6.68 12.39 21.44
C GLY A 231 -7.54 12.64 22.69
N ILE A 232 -8.87 12.49 22.61
CA ILE A 232 -9.76 12.71 23.76
C ILE A 232 -9.66 11.53 24.72
N MET A 233 -8.87 11.67 25.79
CA MET A 233 -8.73 10.69 26.89
C MET A 233 -9.94 10.69 27.85
N GLY A 234 -11.16 10.85 27.33
CA GLY A 234 -12.38 10.96 28.14
C GLY A 234 -13.06 9.62 28.47
N SER A 235 -12.56 8.51 27.93
CA SER A 235 -13.12 7.16 28.11
C SER A 235 -12.15 6.27 28.87
N LEU A 236 -12.66 5.38 29.72
CA LEU A 236 -11.89 4.33 30.40
C LEU A 236 -11.18 3.39 29.40
N THR A 237 -11.70 3.30 28.17
CA THR A 237 -11.07 2.67 27.02
C THR A 237 -10.90 3.70 25.90
N PRO A 238 -9.70 4.27 25.71
CA PRO A 238 -9.47 5.24 24.65
C PRO A 238 -9.67 4.56 23.29
N VAL A 239 -10.55 5.13 22.46
CA VAL A 239 -10.81 4.64 21.10
C VAL A 239 -9.99 5.47 20.13
N ARG A 240 -9.12 4.80 19.38
CA ARG A 240 -8.34 5.41 18.31
C ARG A 240 -9.13 5.33 17.01
N TYR A 241 -9.37 6.47 16.36
CA TYR A 241 -10.21 6.55 15.16
C TYR A 241 -9.41 6.52 13.85
N CYS A 242 -8.20 7.08 13.85
CA CYS A 242 -7.28 7.10 12.72
C CYS A 242 -5.85 7.27 13.20
N ASP A 243 -4.93 6.97 12.27
CA ASP A 243 -3.50 7.03 12.42
C ASP A 243 -2.85 7.88 11.33
N PRO A 244 -1.82 8.68 11.66
CA PRO A 244 -0.99 9.31 10.64
C PRO A 244 -0.38 8.25 9.73
N LEU A 245 -0.36 8.50 8.42
CA LEU A 245 0.46 7.70 7.52
C LEU A 245 1.93 7.91 7.88
N THR A 246 2.63 6.81 8.11
CA THR A 246 4.00 6.87 8.62
C THR A 246 4.74 5.57 8.34
N ASP A 247 6.02 5.71 8.00
CA ASP A 247 6.95 4.59 7.86
C ASP A 247 8.38 5.09 8.13
N ARG A 248 9.40 4.56 7.46
CA ARG A 248 10.78 4.99 7.54
C ARG A 248 11.35 5.24 6.14
N ASN A 249 12.16 6.30 6.01
CA ASN A 249 13.05 6.49 4.88
C ASN A 249 14.33 5.69 5.11
N ILE A 250 15.01 5.31 4.05
CA ILE A 250 16.31 4.63 4.13
C ILE A 250 17.38 5.62 3.69
N CYS A 251 18.42 5.79 4.50
CA CYS A 251 19.57 6.61 4.13
C CYS A 251 20.88 5.86 4.31
N SER A 252 21.84 6.11 3.42
CA SER A 252 23.20 5.62 3.52
C SER A 252 24.15 6.62 2.88
N THR A 253 25.41 6.64 3.29
CA THR A 253 26.44 7.49 2.64
C THR A 253 27.46 6.62 1.92
N LEU A 254 28.20 7.18 0.95
CA LEU A 254 29.29 6.45 0.29
C LEU A 254 30.53 6.39 1.19
N TYR A 255 30.86 7.50 1.85
CA TYR A 255 31.90 7.58 2.87
C TYR A 255 31.27 7.87 4.24
N PRO A 256 31.70 7.19 5.32
CA PRO A 256 31.16 7.41 6.65
C PRO A 256 31.44 8.84 7.14
N THR A 257 30.43 9.47 7.73
CA THR A 257 30.54 10.80 8.34
C THR A 257 30.59 10.69 9.86
N TYR A 258 31.16 11.70 10.51
CA TYR A 258 31.34 11.71 11.96
C TYR A 258 31.07 13.11 12.52
N ASN A 259 30.30 13.19 13.61
CA ASN A 259 29.92 14.44 14.27
C ASN A 259 31.09 15.24 14.88
N ASN A 260 32.29 14.65 14.97
CA ASN A 260 33.52 15.35 15.36
C ASN A 260 34.23 16.05 14.18
N LYS A 261 33.77 15.86 12.95
CA LYS A 261 34.26 16.52 11.73
C LYS A 261 33.17 17.42 11.17
N THR A 262 33.59 18.58 10.66
CA THR A 262 32.69 19.48 9.93
C THR A 262 32.35 18.88 8.57
N VAL A 263 31.11 19.07 8.14
CA VAL A 263 30.69 18.79 6.77
C VAL A 263 30.77 20.11 6.01
N ASP A 264 31.51 20.13 4.90
CA ASP A 264 31.72 21.35 4.14
C ASP A 264 30.45 21.76 3.38
N GLU A 265 30.26 23.06 3.16
CA GLU A 265 29.17 23.56 2.32
C GLU A 265 29.28 23.01 0.90
N ARG A 266 28.15 22.67 0.29
CA ARG A 266 28.08 22.11 -1.08
C ARG A 266 29.04 20.94 -1.32
N SER A 267 29.18 20.06 -0.31
CA SER A 267 30.00 18.85 -0.39
C SER A 267 29.22 17.55 -0.54
N ILE A 268 27.88 17.57 -0.51
CA ILE A 268 27.05 16.36 -0.59
C ILE A 268 26.32 16.29 -1.93
N ILE A 269 26.33 15.11 -2.56
CA ILE A 269 25.51 14.75 -3.71
C ILE A 269 24.41 13.82 -3.21
N VAL A 270 23.15 14.18 -3.36
CA VAL A 270 22.03 13.30 -3.05
C VAL A 270 21.70 12.46 -4.28
N VAL A 271 21.60 11.15 -4.11
CA VAL A 271 21.00 10.23 -5.09
C VAL A 271 19.74 9.65 -4.46
N GLY A 272 18.58 10.00 -5.04
CA GLY A 272 17.26 9.76 -4.46
C GLY A 272 16.38 8.84 -5.31
N ALA A 273 15.49 8.09 -4.68
CA ALA A 273 14.36 7.41 -5.31
C ALA A 273 13.22 7.27 -4.29
N ARG A 274 11.99 7.01 -4.76
CA ARG A 274 10.88 6.65 -3.86
C ARG A 274 10.74 5.12 -3.73
N ILE A 275 10.24 4.65 -2.59
CA ILE A 275 9.88 3.23 -2.37
C ILE A 275 8.37 3.01 -2.41
N ASP A 276 7.55 4.04 -2.23
CA ASP A 276 6.11 3.86 -2.06
C ASP A 276 5.27 4.09 -3.33
N THR A 277 4.08 3.52 -3.29
CA THR A 277 2.97 3.78 -4.21
C THR A 277 1.65 3.60 -3.45
N PHE A 278 0.52 3.76 -4.11
CA PHE A 278 -0.77 3.42 -3.54
C PHE A 278 -1.67 2.70 -4.53
N SER A 279 -2.73 2.12 -3.98
CA SER A 279 -3.93 1.76 -4.73
C SER A 279 -5.16 1.96 -3.84
N MET A 280 -6.34 1.77 -4.45
CA MET A 280 -7.61 1.80 -3.73
C MET A 280 -7.77 0.64 -2.73
N PHE A 281 -7.07 -0.47 -2.93
CA PHE A 281 -7.28 -1.72 -2.20
C PHE A 281 -6.15 -2.03 -1.22
N ASP A 282 -6.51 -2.54 -0.04
CA ASP A 282 -5.54 -3.02 0.93
C ASP A 282 -4.73 -4.21 0.39
N ASN A 283 -3.47 -4.30 0.85
CA ASN A 283 -2.48 -5.31 0.44
C ASN A 283 -2.21 -5.40 -1.07
N LEU A 284 -2.54 -4.36 -1.84
CA LEU A 284 -2.39 -4.38 -3.30
C LEU A 284 -1.84 -3.07 -3.84
N ALA A 285 -0.57 -2.79 -3.55
CA ALA A 285 0.14 -1.61 -4.04
C ALA A 285 1.49 -2.03 -4.64
N PRO A 286 1.51 -2.60 -5.87
CA PRO A 286 2.70 -3.21 -6.45
C PRO A 286 3.75 -2.19 -6.90
N GLY A 287 3.36 -1.13 -7.64
CA GLY A 287 4.24 -0.01 -7.99
C GLY A 287 5.45 -0.37 -8.86
N ALA A 288 5.27 -1.23 -9.86
CA ALA A 288 6.36 -1.77 -10.67
C ALA A 288 7.21 -0.68 -11.34
N ASP A 289 6.63 0.18 -12.19
CA ASP A 289 7.38 1.32 -12.73
C ASP A 289 7.28 2.56 -11.83
N SER A 290 6.16 2.70 -11.09
CA SER A 290 5.99 3.85 -10.19
C SER A 290 7.13 3.95 -9.18
N SER A 291 7.56 2.85 -8.57
CA SER A 291 8.52 2.84 -7.46
C SER A 291 9.70 1.91 -7.72
N VAL A 292 9.44 0.63 -8.01
CA VAL A 292 10.47 -0.43 -7.99
C VAL A 292 11.60 -0.15 -8.96
N THR A 293 11.32 0.31 -10.18
CA THR A 293 12.37 0.56 -11.19
C THR A 293 13.36 1.63 -10.76
N GLY A 294 12.87 2.74 -10.18
CA GLY A 294 13.71 3.80 -9.62
C GLY A 294 14.52 3.34 -8.40
N MET A 295 13.85 2.68 -7.46
CA MET A 295 14.47 2.16 -6.23
C MET A 295 15.56 1.12 -6.52
N VAL A 296 15.28 0.14 -7.37
CA VAL A 296 16.24 -0.92 -7.76
C VAL A 296 17.44 -0.30 -8.46
N THR A 297 17.22 0.66 -9.37
CA THR A 297 18.31 1.36 -10.06
C THR A 297 19.20 2.10 -9.07
N LEU A 298 18.63 2.72 -8.02
CA LEU A 298 19.40 3.38 -6.97
C LEU A 298 20.24 2.38 -6.17
N LEU A 299 19.66 1.25 -5.74
CA LEU A 299 20.38 0.21 -4.98
C LEU A 299 21.60 -0.30 -5.76
N VAL A 300 21.42 -0.54 -7.07
CA VAL A 300 22.47 -1.01 -7.96
C VAL A 300 23.52 0.08 -8.20
N ALA A 301 23.11 1.33 -8.41
CA ALA A 301 24.05 2.45 -8.54
C ALA A 301 24.89 2.65 -7.27
N ALA A 302 24.28 2.46 -6.09
CA ALA A 302 24.99 2.51 -4.81
C ALA A 302 26.01 1.37 -4.68
N GLN A 303 25.66 0.15 -5.11
CA GLN A 303 26.58 -0.99 -5.15
C GLN A 303 27.78 -0.71 -6.09
N MET A 304 27.51 -0.20 -7.29
CA MET A 304 28.54 0.18 -8.26
C MET A 304 29.48 1.25 -7.71
N LEU A 305 28.93 2.32 -7.11
CA LEU A 305 29.72 3.37 -6.48
C LEU A 305 30.59 2.84 -5.34
N LYS A 306 30.07 1.91 -4.53
CA LYS A 306 30.84 1.21 -3.50
C LYS A 306 32.02 0.44 -4.11
N GLN A 307 31.78 -0.34 -5.18
CA GLN A 307 32.85 -1.10 -5.84
C GLN A 307 33.93 -0.16 -6.41
N LEU A 308 33.51 0.92 -7.06
CA LEU A 308 34.42 1.94 -7.60
C LEU A 308 35.24 2.61 -6.50
N ARG A 309 34.61 2.96 -5.36
CA ARG A 309 35.28 3.52 -4.18
C ARG A 309 36.36 2.58 -3.65
N ASP A 310 36.05 1.29 -3.53
CA ASP A 310 36.96 0.30 -2.95
C ASP A 310 38.13 -0.01 -3.89
N ALA A 311 37.88 -0.07 -5.20
CA ALA A 311 38.93 -0.28 -6.20
C ALA A 311 39.81 0.96 -6.43
N HIS A 312 39.24 2.17 -6.32
CA HIS A 312 39.91 3.44 -6.59
C HIS A 312 39.71 4.41 -5.43
N PRO A 313 40.31 4.13 -4.26
CA PRO A 313 40.14 4.98 -3.09
C PRO A 313 40.64 6.40 -3.38
N ALA A 314 39.81 7.38 -3.05
CA ALA A 314 40.21 8.77 -3.00
C ALA A 314 40.73 9.07 -1.59
N ASP A 315 42.01 9.43 -1.47
CA ASP A 315 42.63 9.75 -0.16
C ASP A 315 41.90 10.90 0.56
N THR A 316 41.33 11.84 -0.20
CA THR A 316 40.50 12.96 0.27
C THR A 316 39.39 13.28 -0.74
N PRO A 317 38.21 12.62 -0.67
CA PRO A 317 37.12 12.94 -1.58
C PRO A 317 36.60 14.36 -1.28
N LYS A 318 36.47 15.19 -2.33
CA LYS A 318 35.98 16.59 -2.20
C LYS A 318 34.49 16.67 -1.92
N LYS A 319 33.75 15.64 -2.34
CA LYS A 319 32.32 15.49 -2.11
C LYS A 319 32.03 14.10 -1.57
N ASN A 320 30.91 13.95 -0.88
CA ASN A 320 30.36 12.66 -0.47
C ASN A 320 29.01 12.43 -1.16
N VAL A 321 28.56 11.18 -1.18
CA VAL A 321 27.25 10.79 -1.73
C VAL A 321 26.34 10.39 -0.57
N LEU A 322 25.11 10.90 -0.58
CA LEU A 322 24.03 10.51 0.31
C LEU A 322 22.95 9.83 -0.54
N PHE A 323 22.77 8.54 -0.33
CA PHE A 323 21.69 7.76 -0.92
C PHE A 323 20.43 7.89 -0.06
N LEU A 324 19.31 8.26 -0.67
CA LEU A 324 18.01 8.38 0.01
C LEU A 324 16.94 7.59 -0.75
N ILE A 325 16.25 6.71 -0.03
CA ILE A 325 15.04 6.08 -0.52
C ILE A 325 13.88 6.61 0.35
N PHE A 326 13.00 7.37 -0.28
CA PHE A 326 11.93 8.10 0.37
C PHE A 326 10.63 7.31 0.39
N ASN A 327 9.94 7.33 1.53
CA ASN A 327 8.68 6.63 1.75
C ASN A 327 7.55 7.63 2.03
N GLY A 328 6.38 7.39 1.47
CA GLY A 328 5.23 8.29 1.51
C GLY A 328 5.29 9.45 0.50
N GLU A 329 6.09 9.33 -0.58
CA GLU A 329 6.12 10.31 -1.66
C GLU A 329 4.80 10.38 -2.43
N ALA A 330 4.05 9.28 -2.50
CA ALA A 330 2.75 9.25 -3.16
C ALA A 330 1.63 9.95 -2.36
N PHE A 331 1.90 10.36 -1.11
CA PHE A 331 0.95 11.02 -0.20
C PHE A 331 1.40 12.44 0.16
N ASP A 332 1.61 13.27 -0.85
CA ASP A 332 2.08 14.65 -0.68
C ASP A 332 3.46 14.73 -0.01
N TYR A 333 4.40 13.90 -0.47
CA TYR A 333 5.82 14.01 -0.11
C TYR A 333 6.13 13.84 1.39
N ILE A 334 5.50 12.88 2.07
CA ILE A 334 5.68 12.64 3.53
C ILE A 334 7.16 12.44 3.89
N GLY A 335 7.85 11.59 3.15
CA GLY A 335 9.23 11.18 3.45
C GLY A 335 10.23 12.30 3.22
N SER A 336 10.22 12.88 2.02
CA SER A 336 11.14 13.93 1.60
C SER A 336 10.91 15.25 2.33
N SER A 337 9.65 15.62 2.61
CA SER A 337 9.35 16.78 3.47
C SER A 337 9.87 16.59 4.89
N ARG A 338 9.78 15.37 5.45
CA ARG A 338 10.34 15.06 6.77
C ARG A 338 11.86 15.17 6.79
N VAL A 339 12.54 14.64 5.76
CA VAL A 339 14.01 14.76 5.63
C VAL A 339 14.43 16.23 5.53
N ALA A 340 13.78 17.02 4.66
CA ALA A 340 14.08 18.45 4.52
C ALA A 340 13.88 19.20 5.85
N TYR A 341 12.78 18.91 6.56
CA TYR A 341 12.50 19.48 7.88
C TYR A 341 13.58 19.14 8.91
N ASP A 342 13.97 17.86 9.00
CA ASP A 342 15.01 17.43 9.94
C ASP A 342 16.39 18.02 9.58
N MET A 343 16.69 18.24 8.29
CA MET A 343 17.91 18.93 7.84
C MET A 343 17.91 20.43 8.20
N GLU A 344 16.76 21.12 8.13
CA GLU A 344 16.62 22.51 8.59
C GLU A 344 16.83 22.64 10.12
N LYS A 345 16.39 21.63 10.88
CA LYS A 345 16.57 21.57 12.34
C LYS A 345 17.96 21.10 12.77
N GLY A 346 18.75 20.52 11.87
CA GLY A 346 20.04 19.91 12.20
C GLY A 346 19.90 18.54 12.90
N ASP A 347 18.75 17.90 12.77
CA ASP A 347 18.40 16.62 13.38
C ASP A 347 18.64 15.41 12.45
N PHE A 348 19.02 15.66 11.19
CA PHE A 348 19.25 14.63 10.18
C PHE A 348 20.74 14.22 10.07
N PRO A 349 21.09 12.92 9.91
CA PRO A 349 20.19 11.76 9.89
C PRO A 349 19.78 11.29 11.29
N VAL A 350 20.54 11.66 12.32
CA VAL A 350 20.28 11.33 13.71
C VAL A 350 20.52 12.59 14.54
N ARG A 351 19.66 12.82 15.54
CA ARG A 351 19.79 13.96 16.46
C ARG A 351 21.19 14.00 17.10
N PRO A 352 21.91 15.14 17.02
CA PRO A 352 23.22 15.27 17.62
C PRO A 352 23.18 15.00 19.14
N ASN A 353 24.16 14.22 19.63
CA ASN A 353 24.32 13.97 21.06
C ASN A 353 25.78 14.15 21.47
N SER A 354 26.05 15.08 22.38
CA SER A 354 27.38 15.39 22.88
C SER A 354 27.94 14.22 23.69
N GLY A 355 29.15 13.78 23.35
CA GLY A 355 29.85 12.70 24.07
C GLY A 355 29.69 11.31 23.45
N VAL A 356 28.99 11.17 22.32
CA VAL A 356 28.88 9.92 21.56
C VAL A 356 29.30 10.18 20.12
N LEU A 357 30.18 9.33 19.56
CA LEU A 357 30.52 9.38 18.14
C LEU A 357 29.32 8.90 17.32
N LEU A 358 28.78 9.77 16.49
CA LEU A 358 27.59 9.55 15.66
C LEU A 358 27.87 10.04 14.22
N PRO A 359 27.02 9.68 13.25
CA PRO A 359 27.05 10.33 11.94
C PRO A 359 27.01 11.86 12.06
N ALA A 360 27.68 12.55 11.15
CA ALA A 360 27.65 14.01 11.14
C ALA A 360 26.25 14.53 10.78
N ALA A 361 25.84 15.64 11.38
CA ALA A 361 24.59 16.31 11.01
C ALA A 361 24.70 16.86 9.58
N ILE A 362 23.78 16.44 8.72
CA ILE A 362 23.70 16.93 7.33
C ILE A 362 22.58 17.96 7.26
N LYS A 363 22.92 19.16 6.80
CA LYS A 363 22.00 20.29 6.64
C LYS A 363 21.79 20.60 5.16
N MET A 364 20.77 21.41 4.88
CA MET A 364 20.45 21.86 3.51
C MET A 364 21.64 22.52 2.79
N GLU A 365 22.43 23.33 3.49
CA GLU A 365 23.59 24.05 2.94
C GLU A 365 24.74 23.14 2.46
N HIS A 366 24.78 21.90 2.96
CA HIS A 366 25.79 20.91 2.55
C HIS A 366 25.45 20.28 1.18
N ILE A 367 24.19 20.33 0.74
CA ILE A 367 23.76 19.68 -0.51
C ILE A 367 24.21 20.52 -1.72
N SER A 368 24.97 19.91 -2.61
CA SER A 368 25.41 20.52 -3.88
C SER A 368 24.57 20.09 -5.06
N HIS A 369 24.32 18.78 -5.18
CA HIS A 369 23.61 18.17 -6.29
C HIS A 369 22.51 17.28 -5.74
N PHE A 370 21.41 17.17 -6.49
CA PHE A 370 20.34 16.22 -6.22
C PHE A 370 19.97 15.50 -7.51
N LEU A 371 20.26 14.20 -7.57
CA LEU A 371 19.92 13.33 -8.68
C LEU A 371 18.82 12.38 -8.22
N GLU A 372 17.64 12.43 -8.86
CA GLU A 372 16.53 11.55 -8.50
C GLU A 372 16.17 10.59 -9.63
N LEU A 373 15.94 9.32 -9.29
CA LEU A 373 15.49 8.26 -10.18
C LEU A 373 14.00 8.02 -10.00
N SER A 374 13.21 8.24 -11.06
CA SER A 374 11.76 8.08 -11.02
C SER A 374 11.24 7.52 -12.35
N GLN A 375 10.58 6.35 -12.30
CA GLN A 375 10.05 5.64 -13.48
C GLN A 375 11.10 5.48 -14.57
N VAL A 376 11.98 4.47 -14.45
CA VAL A 376 13.11 4.28 -15.37
C VAL A 376 13.04 2.96 -16.14
N ALA A 377 11.86 2.33 -16.21
CA ALA A 377 11.68 1.14 -17.04
C ALA A 377 11.70 1.47 -18.55
N PRO A 378 12.15 0.52 -19.40
CA PRO A 378 12.15 0.67 -20.87
C PRO A 378 10.77 0.38 -21.48
N LEU A 379 9.72 1.05 -21.00
CA LEU A 379 8.34 0.83 -21.44
C LEU A 379 8.13 1.17 -22.93
N GLY A 380 7.18 0.49 -23.57
CA GLY A 380 6.86 0.64 -24.99
C GLY A 380 7.99 0.20 -25.92
N GLY A 381 8.93 -0.60 -25.41
CA GLY A 381 10.16 -0.96 -26.10
C GLY A 381 11.14 0.21 -26.28
N THR A 382 10.93 1.33 -25.59
CA THR A 382 11.79 2.52 -25.69
C THR A 382 12.78 2.56 -24.53
N PRO A 383 14.10 2.41 -24.77
CA PRO A 383 15.11 2.48 -23.72
C PRO A 383 15.60 3.93 -23.46
N THR A 384 14.83 4.94 -23.89
CA THR A 384 15.26 6.34 -23.80
C THR A 384 15.04 6.88 -22.41
N VAL A 385 16.08 7.51 -21.85
CA VAL A 385 16.05 8.16 -20.56
C VAL A 385 16.03 9.68 -20.75
N TYR A 386 15.19 10.35 -19.98
CA TYR A 386 15.01 11.80 -19.99
C TYR A 386 15.62 12.43 -18.74
N LEU A 387 16.35 13.52 -18.94
CA LEU A 387 16.95 14.34 -17.89
C LEU A 387 16.15 15.64 -17.74
N HIS A 388 15.52 15.83 -16.59
CA HIS A 388 14.73 17.02 -16.27
C HIS A 388 15.48 17.93 -15.30
N THR A 389 15.41 19.23 -15.54
CA THR A 389 15.91 20.27 -14.63
C THR A 389 14.79 21.24 -14.28
N ASP A 390 14.93 21.96 -13.18
CA ASP A 390 13.91 22.91 -12.74
C ASP A 390 14.09 24.28 -13.42
N PRO A 391 13.06 24.82 -14.10
CA PRO A 391 13.11 26.11 -14.78
C PRO A 391 13.25 27.30 -13.82
N ILE A 392 12.93 27.16 -12.53
CA ILE A 392 13.00 28.27 -11.57
C ILE A 392 14.43 28.44 -11.04
N THR A 393 15.06 27.36 -10.60
CA THR A 393 16.41 27.35 -10.00
C THR A 393 17.49 27.59 -11.06
N THR A 394 17.31 27.08 -12.28
CA THR A 394 18.22 27.28 -13.42
C THR A 394 18.21 28.71 -13.99
N LYS A 395 17.31 29.61 -13.53
CA LYS A 395 17.46 31.05 -13.79
C LYS A 395 18.74 31.62 -13.17
N THR A 396 19.24 31.00 -12.10
CA THR A 396 20.51 31.37 -11.49
C THR A 396 21.65 30.75 -12.28
N THR A 397 22.55 31.58 -12.83
CA THR A 397 23.65 31.13 -13.70
C THR A 397 24.53 30.05 -13.05
N THR A 398 24.91 30.22 -11.78
CA THR A 398 25.75 29.25 -11.08
C THR A 398 25.08 27.88 -10.90
N VAL A 399 23.77 27.86 -10.64
CA VAL A 399 22.99 26.62 -10.50
C VAL A 399 22.83 25.97 -11.87
N ASN A 400 22.51 26.75 -12.90
CA ASN A 400 22.41 26.29 -14.27
C ASN A 400 23.71 25.65 -14.76
N ASP A 401 24.84 26.32 -14.57
CA ASP A 401 26.15 25.80 -14.98
C ASP A 401 26.49 24.50 -14.23
N THR A 402 26.07 24.39 -12.97
CA THR A 402 26.29 23.19 -12.15
C THR A 402 25.41 22.02 -12.58
N ALA A 403 24.13 22.28 -12.86
CA ALA A 403 23.21 21.27 -13.38
C ALA A 403 23.62 20.80 -14.78
N ASN A 404 24.01 21.73 -15.67
CA ASN A 404 24.48 21.39 -17.02
C ASN A 404 25.78 20.59 -16.99
N ARG A 405 26.69 20.84 -16.04
CA ARG A 405 27.86 19.98 -15.84
C ARG A 405 27.46 18.54 -15.48
N LEU A 406 26.53 18.38 -14.55
CA LEU A 406 26.02 17.04 -14.20
C LEU A 406 25.33 16.35 -15.38
N ILE A 407 24.54 17.08 -16.18
CA ILE A 407 23.92 16.56 -17.41
C ILE A 407 25.00 16.08 -18.39
N MET A 408 26.02 16.89 -18.64
CA MET A 408 27.12 16.52 -19.55
C MET A 408 27.84 15.24 -19.08
N GLU A 409 28.07 15.08 -17.77
CA GLU A 409 28.68 13.86 -17.24
C GLU A 409 27.76 12.63 -17.36
N LEU A 410 26.44 12.81 -17.23
CA LEU A 410 25.44 11.76 -17.47
C LEU A 410 25.39 11.36 -18.95
N GLU A 411 25.33 12.33 -19.87
CA GLU A 411 25.34 12.08 -21.32
C GLU A 411 26.63 11.38 -21.76
N LYS A 412 27.77 11.82 -21.21
CA LYS A 412 29.07 11.20 -21.47
C LYS A 412 29.09 9.75 -20.99
N ALA A 413 28.68 9.50 -19.74
CA ALA A 413 28.59 8.14 -19.20
C ALA A 413 27.64 7.27 -20.02
N ALA A 414 26.50 7.81 -20.47
CA ALA A 414 25.53 7.12 -21.30
C ALA A 414 26.08 6.74 -22.69
N SER A 415 26.98 7.58 -23.23
CA SER A 415 27.59 7.42 -24.55
C SER A 415 28.75 6.42 -24.61
N GLU A 416 29.22 5.92 -23.45
CA GLU A 416 30.27 4.90 -23.39
C GLU A 416 29.90 3.68 -24.24
N ASP A 417 30.87 3.15 -24.98
CA ASP A 417 30.64 2.15 -26.04
C ASP A 417 29.97 0.86 -25.54
N TRP A 418 30.20 0.51 -24.28
CA TRP A 418 29.68 -0.67 -23.60
C TRP A 418 28.33 -0.44 -22.90
N LEU A 419 27.91 0.83 -22.69
CA LEU A 419 26.61 1.19 -22.12
C LEU A 419 25.56 1.46 -23.20
N LYS A 420 25.81 2.49 -24.02
CA LYS A 420 24.92 2.99 -25.10
C LYS A 420 23.48 3.19 -24.62
N VAL A 421 23.30 4.03 -23.61
CA VAL A 421 21.97 4.44 -23.11
C VAL A 421 21.49 5.66 -23.91
N PRO A 422 20.36 5.61 -24.63
CA PRO A 422 19.83 6.78 -25.29
C PRO A 422 19.33 7.80 -24.25
N VAL A 423 19.89 9.01 -24.28
CA VAL A 423 19.55 10.08 -23.34
C VAL A 423 19.01 11.28 -24.11
N GLN A 424 17.98 11.93 -23.54
CA GLN A 424 17.43 13.19 -24.02
C GLN A 424 17.27 14.17 -22.87
N VAL A 425 17.65 15.43 -23.09
CA VAL A 425 17.41 16.50 -22.11
C VAL A 425 16.06 17.13 -22.38
N SER A 426 15.24 17.25 -21.33
CA SER A 426 13.94 17.89 -21.43
C SER A 426 14.05 19.39 -21.69
N PRO A 427 13.03 20.03 -22.29
CA PRO A 427 13.06 21.47 -22.55
C PRO A 427 13.28 22.28 -21.26
N ASN A 428 14.15 23.31 -21.31
CA ASN A 428 14.49 24.15 -20.15
C ASN A 428 13.30 24.89 -19.50
N ASP A 429 12.18 25.01 -20.23
CA ASP A 429 10.96 25.68 -19.78
C ASP A 429 9.88 24.69 -19.28
N GLN A 430 10.23 23.40 -19.15
CA GLN A 430 9.35 22.36 -18.64
C GLN A 430 9.54 22.21 -17.13
N PRO A 431 8.46 22.16 -16.32
CA PRO A 431 8.59 21.92 -14.88
C PRO A 431 9.15 20.52 -14.60
N LEU A 432 9.68 20.31 -13.39
CA LEU A 432 10.06 18.97 -12.93
C LEU A 432 8.82 18.05 -12.83
N PRO A 433 8.96 16.76 -13.17
CA PRO A 433 7.95 15.77 -12.80
C PRO A 433 7.79 15.67 -11.28
N PRO A 434 6.64 15.20 -10.77
CA PRO A 434 6.43 15.02 -9.33
C PRO A 434 7.53 14.14 -8.73
N SER A 435 8.34 14.72 -7.87
CA SER A 435 9.57 14.11 -7.36
C SER A 435 9.97 14.71 -6.00
N SER A 436 10.70 13.91 -5.22
CA SER A 436 11.13 14.21 -3.84
C SER A 436 11.99 15.48 -3.77
N VAL A 437 12.82 15.71 -4.80
CA VAL A 437 13.73 16.87 -4.92
C VAL A 437 13.00 18.20 -4.80
N GLN A 438 11.72 18.25 -5.18
CA GLN A 438 10.92 19.46 -5.09
C GLN A 438 10.80 19.98 -3.65
N GLN A 439 10.77 19.08 -2.65
CA GLN A 439 10.73 19.49 -1.23
C GLN A 439 12.04 20.14 -0.79
N PHE A 440 13.17 19.73 -1.35
CA PHE A 440 14.47 20.32 -1.06
C PHE A 440 14.61 21.70 -1.73
N LEU A 441 14.17 21.83 -2.98
CA LEU A 441 14.23 23.09 -3.74
C LEU A 441 13.32 24.18 -3.17
N LYS A 442 12.24 23.82 -2.45
CA LYS A 442 11.44 24.77 -1.68
C LYS A 442 12.24 25.48 -0.60
N LYS A 443 13.16 24.77 0.05
CA LYS A 443 13.98 25.27 1.16
C LYS A 443 15.28 25.90 0.68
N ASP A 444 15.92 25.31 -0.34
CA ASP A 444 17.16 25.82 -0.92
C ASP A 444 17.20 25.73 -2.45
N LYS A 445 16.99 26.88 -3.10
CA LYS A 445 17.02 27.03 -4.56
C LYS A 445 18.42 27.01 -5.16
N LYS A 446 19.49 26.90 -4.36
CA LYS A 446 20.88 26.84 -4.84
C LYS A 446 21.34 25.41 -5.13
N ILE A 447 20.51 24.40 -4.88
CA ILE A 447 20.81 23.00 -5.18
C ILE A 447 20.66 22.77 -6.69
N ALA A 448 21.66 22.15 -7.31
CA ALA A 448 21.59 21.72 -8.70
C ALA A 448 20.86 20.37 -8.79
N ALA A 449 19.65 20.36 -9.35
CA ALA A 449 18.79 19.18 -9.41
C ALA A 449 18.66 18.61 -10.83
N VAL A 450 18.73 17.29 -10.95
CA VAL A 450 18.43 16.53 -12.18
C VAL A 450 17.54 15.35 -11.84
N VAL A 451 16.38 15.22 -12.50
CA VAL A 451 15.52 14.04 -12.39
C VAL A 451 15.68 13.17 -13.62
N VAL A 452 15.97 11.89 -13.41
CA VAL A 452 16.18 10.87 -14.44
C VAL A 452 14.92 10.00 -14.52
N SER A 453 14.33 9.90 -15.71
CA SER A 453 13.06 9.17 -15.93
C SER A 453 12.95 8.57 -17.33
N ASN A 454 11.92 7.77 -17.58
CA ASN A 454 11.59 7.17 -18.89
C ASN A 454 10.61 8.01 -19.72
N HIS A 455 10.27 9.22 -19.26
CA HIS A 455 9.25 10.04 -19.89
C HIS A 455 9.68 11.50 -20.06
N ASN A 456 9.12 12.14 -21.10
CA ASN A 456 9.28 13.57 -21.31
C ASN A 456 8.17 14.37 -20.61
N LYS A 457 6.97 14.47 -21.19
CA LYS A 457 5.86 15.28 -20.63
C LYS A 457 4.77 14.47 -19.94
N GLN A 458 4.57 13.23 -20.40
CA GLN A 458 3.52 12.31 -19.94
C GLN A 458 4.20 11.01 -19.54
N PHE A 459 3.81 10.44 -18.41
CA PHE A 459 4.30 9.16 -17.94
C PHE A 459 4.13 8.09 -19.01
N ALA A 460 5.17 7.28 -19.21
CA ALA A 460 5.08 6.08 -20.03
C ALA A 460 4.23 5.00 -19.33
N ASN A 461 4.22 5.01 -17.99
CA ASN A 461 3.42 4.12 -17.17
C ASN A 461 1.91 4.46 -17.24
N ARG A 462 1.15 3.64 -17.97
CA ARG A 462 -0.32 3.76 -18.09
C ARG A 462 -1.09 3.31 -16.85
N TYR A 463 -0.39 2.74 -15.87
CA TYR A 463 -0.95 2.19 -14.64
C TYR A 463 -0.39 2.87 -13.38
N TYR A 464 0.08 4.11 -13.50
CA TYR A 464 0.66 4.88 -12.39
C TYR A 464 -0.20 4.85 -11.12
N ASN A 465 0.40 4.50 -9.96
CA ASN A 465 -0.28 4.36 -8.66
C ASN A 465 -1.57 3.51 -8.72
N SER A 466 -1.46 2.33 -9.31
CA SER A 466 -2.57 1.39 -9.52
C SER A 466 -2.23 -0.02 -9.05
N PHE A 467 -3.27 -0.81 -8.78
CA PHE A 467 -3.13 -2.26 -8.58
C PHE A 467 -2.80 -3.04 -9.87
N PHE A 468 -2.76 -2.35 -11.02
CA PHE A 468 -2.30 -2.86 -12.31
C PHE A 468 -0.82 -2.53 -12.60
N ASP A 469 -0.14 -1.77 -11.76
CA ASP A 469 1.30 -1.49 -11.92
C ASP A 469 2.13 -2.70 -11.46
N THR A 470 1.95 -3.84 -12.11
CA THR A 470 2.55 -5.14 -11.77
C THR A 470 3.69 -5.49 -12.72
N TRP A 471 4.29 -6.68 -12.55
CA TRP A 471 5.30 -7.20 -13.48
C TRP A 471 4.83 -7.20 -14.94
N GLU A 472 3.56 -7.52 -15.19
CA GLU A 472 2.98 -7.51 -16.54
C GLU A 472 3.10 -6.14 -17.23
N ASN A 473 3.12 -5.04 -16.46
CA ASN A 473 3.33 -3.69 -17.01
C ASN A 473 4.75 -3.52 -17.56
N LEU A 474 5.75 -4.07 -16.85
CA LEU A 474 7.15 -4.01 -17.27
C LEU A 474 7.49 -5.00 -18.38
N ASN A 475 6.67 -6.03 -18.57
CA ASN A 475 6.83 -7.06 -19.59
C ASN A 475 5.92 -6.81 -20.81
N ASP A 476 5.67 -5.55 -21.15
CA ASP A 476 4.76 -5.15 -22.23
C ASP A 476 5.23 -5.65 -23.63
N THR A 477 6.53 -5.86 -23.81
CA THR A 477 7.13 -6.43 -25.02
C THR A 477 7.31 -7.94 -25.00
N ASN A 478 6.97 -8.62 -23.89
CA ASN A 478 7.19 -10.07 -23.68
C ASN A 478 8.64 -10.55 -23.81
N GLU A 479 9.62 -9.68 -23.57
CA GLU A 479 11.05 -10.02 -23.67
C GLU A 479 11.65 -10.54 -22.35
N GLY A 480 10.85 -10.62 -21.28
CA GLY A 480 11.24 -11.19 -20.00
C GLY A 480 12.03 -10.25 -19.08
N ILE A 481 12.24 -10.70 -17.84
CA ILE A 481 12.83 -9.91 -16.75
C ILE A 481 14.25 -9.44 -17.03
N GLU A 482 15.02 -10.22 -17.78
CA GLU A 482 16.42 -9.93 -18.12
C GLU A 482 16.58 -8.66 -18.97
N LYS A 483 15.63 -8.35 -19.87
CA LYS A 483 15.72 -7.12 -20.67
C LYS A 483 15.54 -5.89 -19.80
N THR A 484 14.52 -5.89 -18.95
CA THR A 484 14.25 -4.80 -18.01
C THR A 484 15.41 -4.66 -17.02
N ALA A 485 15.87 -5.78 -16.44
CA ALA A 485 17.04 -5.81 -15.57
C ALA A 485 18.27 -5.21 -16.26
N GLY A 486 18.60 -5.66 -17.48
CA GLY A 486 19.73 -5.14 -18.25
C GLY A 486 19.64 -3.65 -18.55
N HIS A 487 18.44 -3.12 -18.83
CA HIS A 487 18.23 -1.68 -18.97
C HIS A 487 18.50 -0.94 -17.66
N LEU A 488 17.88 -1.37 -16.55
CA LEU A 488 18.07 -0.74 -15.24
C LEU A 488 19.53 -0.79 -14.79
N THR A 489 20.25 -1.88 -15.05
CA THR A 489 21.69 -2.00 -14.79
C THR A 489 22.49 -0.95 -15.55
N LYS A 490 22.16 -0.70 -16.83
CA LYS A 490 22.84 0.33 -17.62
C LYS A 490 22.54 1.74 -17.13
N VAL A 491 21.29 2.03 -16.73
CA VAL A 491 20.92 3.32 -16.15
C VAL A 491 21.62 3.53 -14.80
N ALA A 492 21.71 2.48 -13.97
CA ALA A 492 22.44 2.51 -12.70
C ALA A 492 23.93 2.80 -12.92
N ALA A 493 24.54 2.17 -13.93
CA ALA A 493 25.93 2.43 -14.32
C ALA A 493 26.10 3.88 -14.79
N MET A 494 25.27 4.38 -15.69
CA MET A 494 25.29 5.78 -16.13
C MET A 494 25.31 6.75 -14.94
N VAL A 495 24.44 6.54 -13.94
CA VAL A 495 24.41 7.35 -12.72
C VAL A 495 25.67 7.17 -11.88
N ALA A 496 26.12 5.94 -11.66
CA ALA A 496 27.31 5.64 -10.87
C ALA A 496 28.58 6.28 -11.46
N LEU A 497 28.76 6.21 -12.79
CA LEU A 497 29.90 6.81 -13.48
C LEU A 497 29.90 8.34 -13.37
N ALA A 498 28.74 8.98 -13.62
CA ALA A 498 28.62 10.43 -13.51
C ALA A 498 28.85 10.93 -12.07
N VAL A 499 28.27 10.25 -11.08
CA VAL A 499 28.45 10.59 -9.66
C VAL A 499 29.89 10.34 -9.21
N PHE A 500 30.53 9.25 -9.65
CA PHE A 500 31.95 8.98 -9.34
C PHE A 500 32.86 10.09 -9.87
N LYS A 501 32.59 10.58 -11.08
CA LYS A 501 33.31 11.70 -11.68
C LYS A 501 33.16 12.98 -10.85
N GLU A 502 31.95 13.28 -10.39
CA GLU A 502 31.68 14.44 -9.54
C GLU A 502 32.32 14.36 -8.15
N VAL A 503 32.43 13.15 -7.60
CA VAL A 503 33.04 12.91 -6.27
C VAL A 503 34.57 12.99 -6.32
N THR A 504 35.19 12.38 -7.34
CA THR A 504 36.65 12.17 -7.38
C THR A 504 37.37 13.09 -8.35
N GLY A 505 36.67 13.69 -9.31
CA GLY A 505 37.25 14.41 -10.45
C GLY A 505 37.88 13.51 -11.52
N ARG A 506 37.90 12.19 -11.31
CA ARG A 506 38.52 11.19 -12.21
C ARG A 506 37.45 10.47 -13.03
N SER A 507 37.81 10.02 -14.22
CA SER A 507 36.92 9.15 -14.99
C SER A 507 36.84 7.78 -14.33
N ALA A 508 35.65 7.19 -14.27
CA ALA A 508 35.48 5.84 -13.77
C ALA A 508 36.04 4.81 -14.78
N PRO A 509 36.63 3.69 -14.32
CA PRO A 509 36.90 2.54 -15.19
C PRO A 509 35.59 1.87 -15.66
N GLU A 510 35.71 1.01 -16.66
CA GLU A 510 34.63 0.13 -17.11
C GLU A 510 34.21 -0.84 -15.99
N ILE A 511 32.90 -1.09 -15.87
CA ILE A 511 32.30 -1.97 -14.85
C ILE A 511 31.66 -3.17 -15.56
N GLN A 512 31.89 -4.37 -15.03
CA GLN A 512 31.25 -5.60 -15.52
C GLN A 512 29.77 -5.64 -15.12
N LEU A 513 28.88 -5.32 -16.07
CA LEU A 513 27.44 -5.21 -15.80
C LEU A 513 26.77 -6.54 -15.40
N GLN A 514 27.36 -7.67 -15.79
CA GLN A 514 26.86 -9.00 -15.45
C GLN A 514 26.99 -9.36 -13.96
N ASP A 515 27.78 -8.61 -13.18
CA ASP A 515 28.03 -8.91 -11.77
C ASP A 515 26.87 -8.48 -10.85
N PHE A 516 25.86 -7.79 -11.39
CA PHE A 516 24.75 -7.21 -10.62
C PHE A 516 23.46 -8.03 -10.78
N ARG A 517 22.92 -8.50 -9.65
CA ARG A 517 21.73 -9.37 -9.56
C ARG A 517 20.40 -8.60 -9.70
N VAL A 518 20.26 -7.80 -10.76
CA VAL A 518 19.11 -6.91 -10.95
C VAL A 518 17.83 -7.66 -11.28
N ALA A 519 17.91 -8.76 -12.04
CA ALA A 519 16.77 -9.63 -12.32
C ALA A 519 16.19 -10.22 -11.03
N GLU A 520 17.04 -10.70 -10.13
CA GLU A 520 16.62 -11.23 -8.82
C GLU A 520 16.00 -10.16 -7.93
N LEU A 521 16.54 -8.92 -7.92
CA LEU A 521 15.91 -7.79 -7.23
C LEU A 521 14.49 -7.55 -7.75
N LEU A 522 14.30 -7.51 -9.07
CA LEU A 522 12.97 -7.33 -9.67
C LEU A 522 12.02 -8.48 -9.32
N GLU A 523 12.49 -9.74 -9.33
CA GLU A 523 11.71 -10.90 -8.92
C GLU A 523 11.22 -10.77 -7.46
N CYS A 524 12.11 -10.38 -6.55
CA CYS A 524 11.79 -10.22 -5.14
C CYS A 524 10.72 -9.17 -4.86
N TYR A 525 10.79 -8.03 -5.56
CA TYR A 525 9.84 -6.92 -5.34
C TYR A 525 8.53 -7.10 -6.10
N LEU A 526 8.53 -7.78 -7.25
CA LEU A 526 7.35 -7.82 -8.13
C LEU A 526 6.61 -9.15 -8.12
N LEU A 527 7.33 -10.25 -7.91
CA LEU A 527 6.78 -11.60 -8.06
C LEU A 527 6.66 -12.33 -6.71
N ASN A 528 7.76 -12.42 -5.95
CA ASN A 528 7.82 -13.29 -4.78
C ASN A 528 8.72 -12.75 -3.67
N SER A 529 8.14 -12.39 -2.52
CA SER A 529 8.90 -11.95 -1.34
C SER A 529 9.66 -13.07 -0.62
N SER A 530 9.48 -14.34 -1.02
CA SER A 530 10.29 -15.49 -0.61
C SER A 530 11.37 -15.87 -1.64
N CYS A 531 11.82 -14.92 -2.45
CA CYS A 531 12.96 -15.10 -3.37
C CYS A 531 14.28 -15.37 -2.62
N SER A 532 15.26 -15.95 -3.33
CA SER A 532 16.62 -16.22 -2.84
C SER A 532 17.26 -15.00 -2.17
N LEU A 533 17.28 -13.86 -2.87
CA LEU A 533 18.01 -12.67 -2.43
C LEU A 533 17.41 -12.05 -1.15
N PHE A 534 16.09 -12.11 -0.94
CA PHE A 534 15.48 -11.68 0.33
C PHE A 534 15.79 -12.66 1.46
N GLU A 535 15.83 -13.97 1.20
CA GLU A 535 16.25 -14.95 2.21
C GLU A 535 17.71 -14.78 2.62
N GLU A 536 18.61 -14.45 1.68
CA GLU A 536 20.03 -14.21 1.95
C GLU A 536 20.24 -13.05 2.94
N VAL A 537 19.45 -11.97 2.83
CA VAL A 537 19.60 -10.79 3.70
C VAL A 537 18.83 -10.88 5.02
N ARG A 538 17.96 -11.89 5.18
CA ARG A 538 17.19 -12.06 6.43
C ARG A 538 18.08 -12.57 7.55
N SER A 539 17.79 -12.12 8.77
CA SER A 539 18.51 -12.55 9.98
C SER A 539 18.06 -13.92 10.51
N GLN A 540 16.86 -14.36 10.12
CA GLN A 540 16.30 -15.67 10.43
C GLN A 540 15.42 -16.14 9.25
N PRO A 541 15.50 -17.42 8.85
CA PRO A 541 14.59 -17.97 7.85
C PRO A 541 13.16 -17.93 8.41
N SER A 542 12.23 -17.31 7.68
CA SER A 542 10.83 -17.32 8.08
C SER A 542 10.21 -18.68 7.78
N GLY A 543 9.53 -19.29 8.75
CA GLY A 543 8.73 -20.50 8.52
C GLY A 543 7.45 -20.26 7.70
N GLN A 544 7.20 -19.02 7.25
CA GLN A 544 6.05 -18.65 6.43
C GLN A 544 6.52 -18.13 5.08
N THR A 545 6.47 -19.01 4.08
CA THR A 545 6.66 -18.63 2.68
C THR A 545 5.49 -17.74 2.25
N MET A 546 5.74 -16.48 1.92
CA MET A 546 4.73 -15.61 1.35
C MET A 546 4.88 -15.63 -0.17
N ALA A 547 4.04 -16.41 -0.85
CA ALA A 547 4.01 -16.52 -2.31
C ALA A 547 3.42 -15.28 -3.01
N ARG A 548 3.70 -14.08 -2.49
CA ARG A 548 3.27 -12.76 -3.03
C ARG A 548 4.36 -11.73 -2.75
N SER A 549 4.44 -10.69 -3.57
CA SER A 549 5.27 -9.51 -3.32
C SER A 549 4.75 -8.68 -2.14
N TYR A 550 5.64 -7.95 -1.49
CA TYR A 550 5.23 -7.01 -0.43
C TYR A 550 4.52 -5.80 -1.05
N PRO A 551 3.40 -5.33 -0.47
CA PRO A 551 2.80 -4.07 -0.89
C PRO A 551 3.74 -2.91 -0.53
N LEU A 552 3.78 -1.91 -1.40
CA LEU A 552 4.58 -0.69 -1.25
C LEU A 552 3.74 0.51 -0.77
N TYR A 553 2.64 0.25 -0.08
CA TYR A 553 1.81 1.29 0.52
C TYR A 553 2.43 1.80 1.82
N VAL A 554 2.53 3.13 1.99
CA VAL A 554 2.94 3.73 3.26
C VAL A 554 1.88 3.46 4.32
N GLY A 555 2.22 2.62 5.29
CA GLY A 555 1.27 2.12 6.29
C GLY A 555 1.11 3.06 7.48
N VAL A 556 0.77 2.47 8.62
CA VAL A 556 0.61 3.16 9.91
C VAL A 556 1.50 2.53 10.97
N ASP A 557 2.04 3.36 11.86
CA ASP A 557 2.86 2.93 13.00
C ASP A 557 2.24 3.41 14.31
N PRO A 558 1.15 2.76 14.78
CA PRO A 558 0.43 3.24 15.95
C PRO A 558 1.27 3.21 17.24
N ASN A 559 2.26 2.31 17.33
CA ASN A 559 3.04 2.07 18.54
C ASN A 559 4.52 2.49 18.42
N GLY A 560 4.95 3.05 17.29
CA GLY A 560 6.34 3.46 17.05
C GLY A 560 7.31 2.31 16.74
N GLY A 561 6.79 1.09 16.55
CA GLY A 561 7.57 -0.14 16.36
C GLY A 561 7.25 -0.92 15.09
N ASN A 562 6.25 -0.50 14.32
CA ASN A 562 5.86 -1.15 13.08
C ASN A 562 6.57 -0.46 11.91
N VAL A 563 7.36 -1.23 11.16
CA VAL A 563 8.01 -0.81 9.92
C VAL A 563 7.55 -1.77 8.83
N ASN A 564 7.23 -1.25 7.64
CA ASN A 564 6.76 -2.10 6.56
C ASN A 564 7.82 -3.15 6.19
N PRO A 565 7.42 -4.42 5.91
CA PRO A 565 8.35 -5.47 5.54
C PRO A 565 9.21 -5.13 4.30
N SER A 566 8.63 -4.42 3.33
CA SER A 566 9.35 -3.91 2.14
C SER A 566 10.44 -2.91 2.51
N THR A 567 10.16 -1.99 3.45
CA THR A 567 11.15 -1.03 3.98
C THR A 567 12.30 -1.75 4.70
N VAL A 568 11.99 -2.76 5.53
CA VAL A 568 13.01 -3.55 6.22
C VAL A 568 13.86 -4.35 5.23
N ALA A 569 13.24 -5.04 4.27
CA ALA A 569 13.97 -5.78 3.24
C ALA A 569 14.90 -4.87 2.43
N THR A 570 14.42 -3.68 2.06
CA THR A 570 15.20 -2.69 1.31
C THR A 570 16.37 -2.13 2.13
N LEU A 571 16.20 -1.90 3.43
CA LEU A 571 17.30 -1.51 4.32
C LEU A 571 18.39 -2.59 4.35
N LEU A 572 18.00 -3.85 4.54
CA LEU A 572 18.93 -4.97 4.62
C LEU A 572 19.63 -5.18 3.28
N LEU A 573 18.94 -5.02 2.15
CA LEU A 573 19.57 -5.01 0.83
C LEU A 573 20.56 -3.85 0.67
N MET A 574 20.18 -2.63 1.06
CA MET A 574 21.10 -1.49 1.01
C MET A 574 22.35 -1.75 1.84
N ALA A 575 22.19 -2.32 3.05
CA ALA A 575 23.29 -2.72 3.91
C ALA A 575 24.15 -3.82 3.27
N TYR A 576 23.54 -4.86 2.70
CA TYR A 576 24.22 -5.98 2.05
C TYR A 576 25.03 -5.52 0.83
N LEU A 577 24.46 -4.67 -0.02
CA LEU A 577 25.06 -4.22 -1.27
C LEU A 577 26.17 -3.17 -1.06
N THR A 578 26.00 -2.27 -0.09
CA THR A 578 26.95 -1.16 0.16
C THR A 578 27.89 -1.39 1.34
N GLY A 579 27.59 -2.34 2.22
CA GLY A 579 28.36 -2.67 3.40
C GLY A 579 29.63 -3.47 3.11
N THR A 580 30.44 -3.64 4.16
CA THR A 580 31.60 -4.53 4.19
C THR A 580 31.19 -5.84 4.84
N HIS A 581 31.37 -6.95 4.12
CA HIS A 581 31.09 -8.29 4.63
C HIS A 581 32.26 -8.73 5.51
N LEU A 582 32.01 -9.01 6.78
CA LEU A 582 33.02 -9.42 7.74
C LEU A 582 33.08 -10.94 7.82
N GLU A 583 34.22 -11.51 7.43
CA GLU A 583 34.46 -12.94 7.51
C GLU A 583 34.82 -13.37 8.94
N ASN A 584 34.49 -14.63 9.30
CA ASN A 584 34.85 -15.27 10.57
C ASN A 584 34.36 -14.55 11.85
N VAL A 585 33.29 -13.77 11.76
CA VAL A 585 32.63 -13.16 12.92
C VAL A 585 31.46 -14.03 13.37
N THR A 586 31.31 -14.26 14.68
CA THR A 586 30.14 -14.99 15.20
C THR A 586 28.91 -14.09 15.27
N ARG A 587 27.71 -14.68 15.32
CA ARG A 587 26.45 -13.92 15.47
C ARG A 587 26.47 -13.01 16.70
N ASP A 588 26.98 -13.51 17.83
CA ASP A 588 27.03 -12.75 19.09
C ASP A 588 28.05 -11.61 19.01
N ASP A 589 29.21 -11.85 18.39
CA ASP A 589 30.23 -10.81 18.19
C ASP A 589 29.74 -9.71 17.23
N CYS A 590 28.96 -10.06 16.20
CA CYS A 590 28.35 -9.12 15.28
C CYS A 590 27.43 -8.13 16.03
N PHE A 591 26.55 -8.65 16.89
CA PHE A 591 25.67 -7.81 17.70
C PHE A 591 26.40 -7.05 18.81
N ALA A 592 27.50 -7.61 19.36
CA ALA A 592 28.32 -6.91 20.34
C ALA A 592 29.06 -5.71 19.71
N ALA A 593 29.55 -5.85 18.48
CA ALA A 593 30.24 -4.77 17.75
C ALA A 593 29.34 -3.53 17.53
N ALA A 594 28.02 -3.75 17.33
CA ALA A 594 27.04 -2.67 17.19
C ALA A 594 26.99 -1.72 18.39
N LYS A 595 27.26 -2.22 19.62
CA LYS A 595 27.20 -1.40 20.83
C LYS A 595 28.36 -0.41 20.95
N ASN A 596 29.50 -0.75 20.35
CA ASN A 596 30.77 -0.02 20.52
C ASN A 596 31.05 0.97 19.38
N ASN A 597 30.39 0.83 18.23
CA ASN A 597 30.71 1.61 17.03
C ASN A 597 29.46 2.21 16.37
N ARG A 598 28.83 3.16 17.06
CA ARG A 598 27.53 3.73 16.70
C ARG A 598 27.41 4.47 15.35
N PRO A 599 28.49 4.93 14.69
CA PRO A 599 28.38 5.41 13.31
C PRO A 599 28.07 4.30 12.29
N TYR A 600 28.22 3.04 12.67
CA TYR A 600 27.97 1.88 11.82
C TYR A 600 26.85 1.01 12.39
N HIS A 601 26.15 0.34 11.48
CA HIS A 601 25.20 -0.72 11.78
C HIS A 601 25.83 -2.08 11.45
N TYR A 602 25.51 -3.08 12.25
CA TYR A 602 26.01 -4.45 12.11
C TYR A 602 24.81 -5.39 12.07
N ASP A 603 24.61 -6.00 10.90
CA ASP A 603 23.47 -6.86 10.64
C ASP A 603 23.96 -8.29 10.39
N TRP A 604 23.42 -9.25 11.14
CA TRP A 604 23.65 -10.67 10.88
C TRP A 604 22.64 -11.16 9.86
N MET A 605 23.13 -11.60 8.71
CA MET A 605 22.33 -12.07 7.57
C MET A 605 22.62 -13.55 7.30
N HIS A 606 21.69 -14.25 6.65
CA HIS A 606 21.88 -15.67 6.32
C HIS A 606 23.02 -15.90 5.34
N GLY A 607 23.21 -14.98 4.40
CA GLY A 607 24.16 -15.14 3.30
C GLY A 607 23.69 -16.20 2.30
N THR A 608 24.56 -16.53 1.34
CA THR A 608 24.28 -17.56 0.33
C THR A 608 24.18 -18.94 0.97
N GLU A 609 23.47 -19.90 0.33
CA GLU A 609 23.19 -21.25 0.87
C GLU A 609 24.40 -22.02 1.46
N ASN A 610 25.62 -21.72 1.02
CA ASN A 610 26.86 -22.36 1.48
C ASN A 610 27.49 -21.72 2.73
N GLN A 611 26.89 -20.66 3.29
CA GLN A 611 27.41 -19.91 4.43
C GLN A 611 26.53 -20.12 5.67
N SER A 612 27.15 -20.20 6.85
CA SER A 612 26.44 -20.33 8.14
C SER A 612 25.89 -19.00 8.67
N GLY A 613 25.89 -17.96 7.85
CA GLY A 613 25.58 -16.57 8.20
C GLY A 613 26.79 -15.63 7.99
N ILE A 614 26.49 -14.37 7.67
CA ILE A 614 27.47 -13.30 7.48
C ILE A 614 27.15 -12.09 8.36
N CYS A 615 28.18 -11.43 8.88
CA CYS A 615 28.04 -10.15 9.55
C CYS A 615 28.33 -9.03 8.55
N VAL A 616 27.36 -8.15 8.32
CA VAL A 616 27.51 -7.01 7.41
C VAL A 616 27.66 -5.72 8.21
N LYS A 617 28.81 -5.07 8.06
CA LYS A 617 29.06 -3.73 8.62
C LYS A 617 28.67 -2.69 7.57
N SER A 618 27.63 -1.91 7.85
CA SER A 618 27.12 -0.89 6.94
C SER A 618 26.93 0.46 7.63
N ILE A 619 26.59 1.49 6.85
CA ILE A 619 26.12 2.80 7.34
C ILE A 619 24.70 3.11 6.83
N ALA A 620 24.00 2.07 6.38
CA ALA A 620 22.60 2.16 6.02
C ALA A 620 21.77 2.22 7.31
N MET A 621 20.84 3.17 7.38
CA MET A 621 19.99 3.38 8.54
C MET A 621 18.61 3.88 8.15
N LEU A 622 17.68 3.76 9.09
CA LEU A 622 16.32 4.26 8.95
C LEU A 622 16.20 5.66 9.54
N THR A 623 15.50 6.54 8.84
CA THR A 623 15.06 7.84 9.36
C THR A 623 13.53 7.91 9.32
N MET A 624 12.94 8.76 10.15
CA MET A 624 11.47 8.86 10.26
C MET A 624 10.86 9.35 8.94
N ALA A 625 9.85 8.64 8.42
CA ALA A 625 9.01 9.12 7.32
C ALA A 625 7.60 9.42 7.89
N ARG A 626 7.49 10.56 8.56
CA ARG A 626 6.23 11.06 9.14
C ARG A 626 6.16 12.55 8.92
N SER A 627 5.02 13.02 8.40
CA SER A 627 4.89 14.42 8.03
C SER A 627 5.15 15.35 9.24
N PRO A 628 5.92 16.44 9.05
CA PRO A 628 6.17 17.43 10.09
C PRO A 628 4.90 18.04 10.69
N ALA A 629 3.77 18.07 9.97
CA ALA A 629 2.46 18.50 10.49
C ALA A 629 2.10 17.83 11.82
N PHE A 630 2.39 16.53 11.95
CA PHE A 630 2.08 15.76 13.15
C PHE A 630 3.08 15.98 14.29
N GLU A 631 4.28 16.48 14.00
CA GLU A 631 5.30 16.85 15.00
C GLU A 631 4.98 18.22 15.61
N ILE A 632 4.62 19.19 14.77
CA ILE A 632 4.28 20.56 15.19
C ILE A 632 2.87 20.68 15.77
N GLY A 633 2.01 19.68 15.53
CA GLY A 633 0.62 19.67 15.99
C GLY A 633 -0.35 20.46 15.09
N ASP A 634 0.05 20.80 13.86
CA ASP A 634 -0.77 21.52 12.89
C ASP A 634 -1.36 20.57 11.85
N MET A 635 -2.48 19.94 12.21
CA MET A 635 -3.19 18.99 11.34
C MET A 635 -3.93 19.65 10.18
N GLY A 636 -3.98 20.99 10.15
CA GLY A 636 -4.58 21.79 9.07
C GLY A 636 -3.54 22.39 8.12
N SER A 637 -2.28 21.96 8.23
CA SER A 637 -1.17 22.53 7.48
C SER A 637 -1.39 22.43 5.97
N THR A 638 -1.03 23.51 5.28
CA THR A 638 -0.94 23.60 3.82
C THR A 638 0.48 23.40 3.31
N GLU A 639 1.48 23.51 4.18
CA GLU A 639 2.89 23.28 3.87
C GLU A 639 3.25 21.79 3.97
N TYR A 640 2.72 21.10 4.98
CA TYR A 640 3.05 19.71 5.28
C TYR A 640 1.85 18.79 5.10
N SER A 641 2.11 17.58 4.60
CA SER A 641 1.11 16.53 4.37
C SER A 641 0.34 16.17 5.65
N THR A 642 -0.96 15.93 5.54
CA THR A 642 -1.84 15.64 6.69
C THR A 642 -2.61 14.34 6.52
N TRP A 643 -2.08 13.42 5.73
CA TRP A 643 -2.74 12.14 5.46
C TRP A 643 -2.83 11.26 6.71
N THR A 644 -4.04 10.74 6.94
CA THR A 644 -4.32 9.76 7.97
C THR A 644 -5.12 8.60 7.39
N GLU A 645 -4.98 7.45 8.01
CA GLU A 645 -5.72 6.24 7.70
C GLU A 645 -6.71 5.94 8.82
N SER A 646 -7.92 5.52 8.47
CA SER A 646 -8.90 5.10 9.46
C SER A 646 -8.43 3.88 10.24
N VAL A 647 -8.81 3.72 11.49
CA VAL A 647 -8.75 2.41 12.15
C VAL A 647 -9.95 1.57 11.70
N TRP A 648 -9.77 0.27 11.51
CA TRP A 648 -10.81 -0.72 11.26
C TRP A 648 -10.55 -2.01 12.05
N GLU A 649 -11.59 -2.80 12.30
CA GLU A 649 -11.52 -3.99 13.17
C GLU A 649 -11.91 -5.27 12.42
N GLU A 650 -13.15 -5.35 11.94
CA GLU A 650 -13.70 -6.55 11.30
C GLU A 650 -13.98 -6.32 9.82
N ILE A 651 -13.38 -7.17 8.99
CA ILE A 651 -13.61 -7.23 7.55
C ILE A 651 -14.23 -8.59 7.21
N SER A 652 -15.36 -8.59 6.50
CA SER A 652 -15.96 -9.82 5.99
C SER A 652 -16.77 -9.59 4.72
N LEU A 653 -16.67 -10.56 3.81
CA LEU A 653 -17.54 -10.68 2.65
C LEU A 653 -18.25 -12.04 2.72
N GLN A 654 -19.57 -12.02 2.79
CA GLN A 654 -20.38 -13.23 2.93
C GLN A 654 -21.54 -13.21 1.95
N ILE A 655 -21.89 -14.37 1.41
CA ILE A 655 -23.09 -14.55 0.59
C ILE A 655 -24.08 -15.48 1.29
N PHE A 656 -25.37 -15.28 1.03
CA PHE A 656 -26.46 -16.09 1.59
C PHE A 656 -27.75 -15.93 0.78
N LEU A 657 -28.72 -16.81 1.02
CA LEU A 657 -30.05 -16.71 0.42
C LEU A 657 -30.96 -15.84 1.29
N MET A 658 -31.57 -14.84 0.67
CA MET A 658 -32.51 -13.92 1.31
C MET A 658 -33.95 -14.32 0.97
N PRO A 659 -34.84 -14.43 1.97
CA PRO A 659 -36.26 -14.67 1.72
C PRO A 659 -36.94 -13.39 1.20
N SER A 660 -38.15 -13.55 0.65
CA SER A 660 -38.96 -12.38 0.28
C SER A 660 -39.49 -11.65 1.52
N TRP A 661 -39.68 -10.33 1.42
CA TRP A 661 -40.35 -9.53 2.45
C TRP A 661 -41.72 -10.11 2.86
N GLN A 662 -42.47 -10.65 1.90
CA GLN A 662 -43.77 -11.30 2.15
C GLN A 662 -43.63 -12.53 3.06
N GLN A 663 -42.58 -13.34 2.85
CA GLN A 663 -42.31 -14.52 3.67
C GLN A 663 -41.84 -14.15 5.08
N GLU A 664 -41.04 -13.11 5.22
CA GLU A 664 -40.63 -12.60 6.54
C GLU A 664 -41.85 -12.08 7.33
N ALA A 665 -42.67 -11.24 6.69
CA ALA A 665 -43.88 -10.70 7.29
C ALA A 665 -44.89 -11.79 7.66
N ALA A 666 -45.05 -12.81 6.81
CA ALA A 666 -45.92 -13.96 7.10
C ALA A 666 -45.40 -14.78 8.28
N THR A 667 -44.09 -15.06 8.33
CA THR A 667 -43.46 -15.79 9.45
C THR A 667 -43.64 -15.04 10.77
N LEU A 668 -43.39 -13.74 10.79
CA LEU A 668 -43.57 -12.90 11.98
C LEU A 668 -45.03 -12.88 12.43
N SER A 669 -45.96 -12.67 11.50
CA SER A 669 -47.39 -12.63 11.78
C SER A 669 -47.90 -13.96 12.34
N ALA A 670 -47.50 -15.08 11.73
CA ALA A 670 -47.84 -16.41 12.22
C ALA A 670 -47.28 -16.67 13.63
N GLY A 671 -46.03 -16.25 13.89
CA GLY A 671 -45.42 -16.34 15.22
C GLY A 671 -46.20 -15.58 16.29
N ILE A 672 -46.62 -14.34 15.99
CA ILE A 672 -47.45 -13.52 16.90
C ILE A 672 -48.80 -14.19 17.16
N VAL A 673 -49.46 -14.71 16.12
CA VAL A 673 -50.75 -15.40 16.26
C VAL A 673 -50.61 -16.63 17.14
N VAL A 674 -49.62 -17.49 16.88
CA VAL A 674 -49.37 -18.70 17.68
C VAL A 674 -49.06 -18.32 19.13
N PHE A 675 -48.26 -17.28 19.36
CA PHE A 675 -47.95 -16.79 20.70
C PHE A 675 -49.22 -16.36 21.45
N LEU A 676 -50.06 -15.52 20.84
CA LEU A 676 -51.30 -15.05 21.48
C LEU A 676 -52.30 -16.18 21.74
N VAL A 677 -52.46 -17.11 20.79
CA VAL A 677 -53.30 -18.30 20.97
C VAL A 677 -52.77 -19.16 22.10
N SER A 678 -51.46 -19.42 22.15
CA SER A 678 -50.86 -20.22 23.21
C SER A 678 -51.05 -19.58 24.60
N LEU A 679 -50.91 -18.26 24.70
CA LEU A 679 -51.11 -17.51 25.93
C LEU A 679 -52.57 -17.57 26.38
N GLY A 680 -53.52 -17.43 25.46
CA GLY A 680 -54.95 -17.58 25.74
C GLY A 680 -55.30 -19.00 26.21
N VAL A 681 -54.79 -20.02 25.53
CA VAL A 681 -55.02 -21.44 25.90
C VAL A 681 -54.43 -21.74 27.28
N VAL A 682 -53.18 -21.35 27.54
CA VAL A 682 -52.53 -21.56 28.85
C VAL A 682 -53.27 -20.81 29.94
N PHE A 683 -53.71 -19.57 29.70
CA PHE A 683 -54.51 -18.80 30.66
C PHE A 683 -55.82 -19.50 31.00
N CYS A 684 -56.57 -19.97 29.99
CA CYS A 684 -57.81 -20.71 30.19
C CYS A 684 -57.58 -22.04 30.94
N LEU A 685 -56.57 -22.82 30.54
CA LEU A 685 -56.22 -24.08 31.21
C LEU A 685 -55.80 -23.87 32.65
N ASN A 686 -55.07 -22.79 32.95
CA ASN A 686 -54.67 -22.45 34.31
C ASN A 686 -55.87 -22.00 35.16
N LYS A 687 -56.75 -21.16 34.59
CA LYS A 687 -57.98 -20.71 35.27
C LYS A 687 -58.88 -21.90 35.64
N GLU A 688 -59.02 -22.87 34.74
CA GLU A 688 -59.86 -24.05 34.93
C GLU A 688 -59.08 -25.28 35.46
N ALA A 689 -57.82 -25.10 35.89
CA ALA A 689 -56.93 -26.20 36.26
C ALA A 689 -57.51 -27.06 37.39
N ALA A 690 -58.17 -26.43 38.37
CA ALA A 690 -58.78 -27.14 39.49
C ALA A 690 -59.91 -28.08 39.04
N LEU A 691 -60.62 -27.74 37.96
CA LEU A 691 -61.75 -28.51 37.44
C LEU A 691 -61.24 -29.59 36.45
N LEU A 692 -60.32 -29.21 35.57
CA LEU A 692 -59.72 -30.07 34.54
C LEU A 692 -58.80 -31.16 35.13
N PHE A 693 -58.11 -30.89 36.24
CA PHE A 693 -57.15 -31.82 36.86
C PHE A 693 -57.63 -32.35 38.22
N THR A 694 -58.94 -32.38 38.47
CA THR A 694 -59.49 -33.05 39.67
C THR A 694 -59.06 -34.52 39.70
N PRO A 695 -58.38 -35.00 40.75
CA PRO A 695 -58.02 -36.41 40.84
C PRO A 695 -59.30 -37.23 41.01
N ARG A 696 -59.63 -38.08 40.03
CA ARG A 696 -60.63 -39.14 40.23
C ARG A 696 -60.18 -39.97 41.43
N ALA A 697 -60.95 -39.95 42.50
CA ALA A 697 -60.80 -40.91 43.58
C ALA A 697 -60.93 -42.32 42.95
N LEU A 698 -59.83 -43.07 42.93
CA LEU A 698 -59.85 -44.51 42.69
C LEU A 698 -60.64 -45.13 43.84
N VAL A 699 -61.94 -45.40 43.60
CA VAL A 699 -62.78 -46.20 44.50
C VAL A 699 -62.80 -47.64 43.97
N GLY A 700 -62.23 -48.56 44.77
CA GLY A 700 -62.31 -50.02 44.66
C GLY A 700 -61.27 -50.61 43.68
N ILE A 701 -60.32 -51.45 44.10
CA ILE A 701 -60.35 -52.51 45.13
C ILE A 701 -59.15 -52.39 46.08
#